data_AF-A0AAW4BKW7-F1
#
_entry.id   AF-A0AAW4BKW7-F1
#
_cell.length_a   1.000
_cell.length_b   1.000
_cell.length_c   1.000
_cell.angle_alpha   90.00
_cell.angle_beta   90.00
_cell.angle_gamma   90.00
#
_symmetry.space_group_name_H-M   'P 1'
#
loop_
_entity.id
_entity.type
_entity.pdbx_description
1 polymer ?
#
loop_
_entity_poly.entity_id
_entity_poly.type
_entity_poly.pdbx_seq_one_letter_code
_entity_poly.pdbx_strand_id
1 'polypeptide(L)'
;MNKPVTPVTTVTPRTRSIAQITLLFLILILSIILLFANFAYLNTQSNYDKQYIGHAGELRVLSQRIAKNATEAATGKALAFKLLSDARNDFERRWGYLREGDKSTGLPPAPPTVRDEMEAVRRDWENLRKNTDTILASEQTVLSLHQVAATLAETVPQLQVEYEKVVEILLQSGAPASQVAVAQRQLLLAERILGSVNTVLAGDDAAAQAADAFGRDAGRFGQVLEGMLSGNAAIQVTRVEDADARARLAEIAELFQFVAGSVDEILETSPELFRVREAAGNIFSLSQTLLDEASHLANGFENLAGGRTLDTVGGYVLGLLALASIILIGLVMVRTTNRQLRETAEKNERNQQAIMRLLDEIEELADGDLTVTVSVTEDFTGAIADSINYSVDQLRDLVATINHSAVQVAAAVQDTQNTARQLAKASEHQAEQISEASEAVGDMVESIDRVSAHAYESAKVAERSVAIANKGNEVVHNTINGMDNIREQIQDTAKRIKRLGESSQEIGDIVSLIDDIADQTNILALNAAIQASLAGEAGRGFAVVADEVQRLAERSSSATRQIEALVRTIQADTNEAVISMEQTTAEVVRGARLAQDAGVALAEIEGVSQNLADLIHSISDAAQLQTSSAGQISHTMAVIQQITAQTSAGSGATADSIRHLARMASEMRRSVSGFTLPPPAEPK
;
A
#
# COMPACT_ATOMS: atom_id res chain seq x y z
N MET A 1 -57.24 -99.81 22.04
CA MET A 1 -57.84 -98.53 21.63
C MET A 1 -57.32 -97.46 22.59
N ASN A 2 -56.54 -96.51 22.07
CA ASN A 2 -55.77 -95.48 22.77
C ASN A 2 -56.66 -94.46 23.52
N LYS A 3 -56.22 -93.96 24.69
CA LYS A 3 -55.51 -92.66 24.82
C LYS A 3 -55.19 -92.32 26.29
N PRO A 4 -54.06 -91.62 26.55
CA PRO A 4 -53.65 -91.17 27.88
C PRO A 4 -54.25 -89.80 28.23
N VAL A 5 -54.42 -89.52 29.51
CA VAL A 5 -54.74 -88.17 30.01
C VAL A 5 -53.51 -87.63 30.75
N THR A 6 -52.83 -86.68 30.11
CA THR A 6 -51.80 -85.80 30.66
C THR A 6 -52.40 -84.81 31.68
N PRO A 7 -51.69 -84.44 32.75
CA PRO A 7 -52.13 -83.38 33.65
C PRO A 7 -51.90 -82.01 33.01
N VAL A 8 -52.95 -81.19 32.96
CA VAL A 8 -52.88 -79.78 32.56
C VAL A 8 -52.37 -78.97 33.76
N THR A 9 -51.16 -78.44 33.63
CA THR A 9 -50.64 -77.35 34.48
C THR A 9 -51.53 -76.11 34.33
N THR A 10 -52.30 -75.79 35.37
CA THR A 10 -53.03 -74.53 35.51
C THR A 10 -52.07 -73.41 35.90
N VAL A 11 -51.48 -72.75 34.91
CA VAL A 11 -50.82 -71.44 35.12
C VAL A 11 -51.91 -70.39 35.26
N THR A 12 -52.02 -69.79 36.44
CA THR A 12 -52.93 -68.68 36.75
C THR A 12 -52.75 -67.50 35.79
N PRO A 13 -53.81 -66.86 35.27
CA PRO A 13 -53.72 -65.75 34.31
C PRO A 13 -53.24 -64.41 34.91
N ARG A 14 -53.06 -64.31 36.24
CA ARG A 14 -52.68 -63.07 36.96
C ARG A 14 -51.21 -62.69 36.77
N THR A 15 -50.33 -63.65 36.55
CA THR A 15 -48.88 -63.41 36.31
C THR A 15 -48.59 -62.94 34.88
N ARG A 16 -49.47 -63.26 33.90
CA ARG A 16 -49.28 -62.82 32.52
C ARG A 16 -49.51 -61.32 32.29
N SER A 17 -50.48 -60.68 32.97
CA SER A 17 -50.73 -59.24 32.77
C SER A 17 -49.71 -58.36 33.47
N ILE A 18 -49.25 -58.75 34.67
CA ILE A 18 -48.17 -58.02 35.37
C ILE A 18 -46.88 -58.12 34.56
N ALA A 19 -46.52 -59.32 34.09
CA ALA A 19 -45.36 -59.53 33.23
C ALA A 19 -45.42 -58.70 31.94
N GLN A 20 -46.60 -58.56 31.32
CA GLN A 20 -46.82 -57.74 30.13
C GLN A 20 -46.68 -56.24 30.41
N ILE A 21 -47.20 -55.74 31.53
CA ILE A 21 -47.07 -54.33 31.92
C ILE A 21 -45.61 -54.01 32.25
N THR A 22 -44.92 -54.87 33.01
CA THR A 22 -43.49 -54.68 33.29
C THR A 22 -42.65 -54.72 32.02
N LEU A 23 -42.98 -55.57 31.05
CA LEU A 23 -42.28 -55.61 29.76
C LEU A 23 -42.50 -54.32 28.96
N LEU A 24 -43.73 -53.81 28.89
CA LEU A 24 -44.04 -52.56 28.19
C LEU A 24 -43.41 -51.33 28.86
N PHE A 25 -43.34 -51.31 30.19
CA PHE A 25 -42.68 -50.24 30.94
C PHE A 25 -41.15 -50.27 30.72
N LEU A 26 -40.56 -51.47 30.66
CA LEU A 26 -39.14 -51.64 30.31
C LEU A 26 -38.85 -51.15 28.88
N ILE A 27 -39.74 -51.45 27.93
CA ILE A 27 -39.65 -50.96 26.55
C ILE A 27 -39.76 -49.43 26.49
N LEU A 28 -40.66 -48.82 27.28
CA LEU A 28 -40.80 -47.37 27.36
C LEU A 28 -39.53 -46.70 27.90
N ILE A 29 -39.00 -47.17 29.03
CA ILE A 29 -37.76 -46.63 29.61
C ILE A 29 -36.60 -46.79 28.62
N LEU A 30 -36.47 -47.97 27.99
CA LEU A 30 -35.44 -48.21 26.99
C LEU A 30 -35.58 -47.28 25.78
N SER A 31 -36.80 -47.02 25.32
CA SER A 31 -37.06 -46.09 24.19
C SER A 31 -36.74 -44.63 24.53
N ILE A 32 -37.01 -44.18 25.76
CA ILE A 32 -36.68 -42.81 26.22
C ILE A 32 -35.17 -42.65 26.39
N ILE A 33 -34.49 -43.65 26.97
CA ILE A 33 -33.04 -43.66 27.10
C ILE A 33 -32.39 -43.64 25.71
N LEU A 34 -32.87 -44.45 24.77
CA LEU A 34 -32.38 -44.46 23.39
C LEU A 34 -32.66 -43.15 22.66
N LEU A 35 -33.80 -42.50 22.90
CA LEU A 35 -34.12 -41.18 22.32
C LEU A 35 -33.19 -40.10 22.88
N PHE A 36 -32.98 -40.06 24.19
CA PHE A 36 -32.05 -39.11 24.81
C PHE A 36 -30.61 -39.36 24.36
N ALA A 37 -30.18 -40.63 24.26
CA ALA A 37 -28.88 -41.01 23.72
C ALA A 37 -28.73 -40.59 22.26
N ASN A 38 -29.76 -40.80 21.42
CA ASN A 38 -29.76 -40.37 20.03
C ASN A 38 -29.72 -38.84 19.89
N PHE A 39 -30.48 -38.11 20.71
CA PHE A 39 -30.46 -36.64 20.73
C PHE A 39 -29.11 -36.10 21.19
N ALA A 40 -28.55 -36.64 22.27
CA ALA A 40 -27.23 -36.26 22.77
C ALA A 40 -26.12 -36.58 21.75
N TYR A 41 -26.20 -37.72 21.07
CA TYR A 41 -25.31 -38.11 19.99
C TYR A 41 -25.40 -37.16 18.79
N LEU A 42 -26.61 -36.87 18.30
CA LEU A 42 -26.84 -35.94 17.19
C LEU A 42 -26.36 -34.52 17.51
N ASN A 43 -26.63 -34.03 18.72
CA ASN A 43 -26.21 -32.69 19.14
C ASN A 43 -24.68 -32.58 19.27
N THR A 44 -24.04 -33.62 19.82
CA THR A 44 -22.57 -33.70 19.90
C THR A 44 -21.95 -33.73 18.50
N GLN A 45 -22.50 -34.56 17.62
CA GLN A 45 -22.01 -34.71 16.25
C GLN A 45 -22.18 -33.42 15.43
N SER A 46 -23.30 -32.71 15.59
CA SER A 46 -23.54 -31.42 14.94
C SER A 46 -22.54 -30.33 15.40
N ASN A 47 -22.16 -30.34 16.68
CA ASN A 47 -21.12 -29.43 17.19
C ASN A 47 -19.73 -29.74 16.62
N TYR A 48 -19.40 -31.02 16.40
CA TYR A 48 -18.16 -31.39 15.71
C TYR A 48 -18.17 -30.94 14.25
N ASP A 49 -19.27 -31.16 13.53
CA ASP A 49 -19.39 -30.76 12.12
C ASP A 49 -19.19 -29.24 11.94
N LYS A 50 -19.76 -28.41 12.82
CA LYS A 50 -19.53 -26.95 12.82
C LYS A 50 -18.05 -26.58 13.02
N GLN A 51 -17.36 -27.26 13.93
CA GLN A 51 -15.94 -27.03 14.18
C GLN A 51 -15.08 -27.45 12.99
N TYR A 52 -15.36 -28.60 12.38
CA TYR A 52 -14.64 -29.05 11.17
C TYR A 52 -14.81 -28.07 10.01
N ILE A 53 -16.04 -27.62 9.73
CA ILE A 53 -16.32 -26.61 8.70
C ILE A 53 -15.60 -25.30 9.01
N GLY A 54 -15.62 -24.85 10.28
CA GLY A 54 -14.93 -23.64 10.72
C GLY A 54 -13.41 -23.73 10.54
N HIS A 55 -12.78 -24.83 10.94
CA HIS A 55 -11.34 -25.02 10.74
C HIS A 55 -10.98 -25.10 9.26
N ALA A 56 -11.70 -25.89 8.45
CA ALA A 56 -11.47 -25.99 7.01
C ALA A 56 -11.68 -24.64 6.28
N GLY A 57 -12.70 -23.88 6.66
CA GLY A 57 -12.94 -22.53 6.13
C GLY A 57 -11.80 -21.55 6.45
N GLU A 58 -11.19 -21.67 7.62
CA GLU A 58 -10.05 -20.83 8.02
C GLU A 58 -8.75 -21.21 7.32
N LEU A 59 -8.54 -22.49 7.01
CA LEU A 59 -7.41 -22.93 6.17
C LEU A 59 -7.43 -22.26 4.80
N ARG A 60 -8.62 -22.07 4.20
CA ARG A 60 -8.80 -21.32 2.94
C ARG A 60 -8.25 -19.90 3.06
N VAL A 61 -8.64 -19.16 4.09
CA VAL A 61 -8.20 -17.77 4.31
C VAL A 61 -6.70 -17.71 4.60
N LEU A 62 -6.20 -18.63 5.42
CA LEU A 62 -4.78 -18.68 5.79
C LEU A 62 -3.89 -19.01 4.60
N SER A 63 -4.32 -19.88 3.67
CA SER A 63 -3.57 -20.18 2.45
C SER A 63 -3.27 -18.91 1.63
N GLN A 64 -4.25 -18.02 1.51
CA GLN A 64 -4.12 -16.75 0.78
C GLN A 64 -3.30 -15.72 1.55
N ARG A 65 -3.43 -15.66 2.88
CA ARG A 65 -2.59 -14.79 3.72
C ARG A 65 -1.12 -15.17 3.65
N ILE A 66 -0.81 -16.47 3.66
CA ILE A 66 0.56 -16.97 3.51
C ILE A 66 1.14 -16.52 2.16
N ALA A 67 0.39 -16.67 1.06
CA ALA A 67 0.84 -16.21 -0.25
C ALA A 67 1.13 -14.71 -0.31
N LYS A 68 0.21 -13.88 0.19
CA LYS A 68 0.41 -12.42 0.26
C LYS A 68 1.66 -12.07 1.06
N ASN A 69 1.78 -12.59 2.28
CA ASN A 69 2.87 -12.25 3.18
C ASN A 69 4.21 -12.82 2.70
N ALA A 70 4.22 -13.97 2.01
CA ALA A 70 5.42 -14.54 1.40
C ALA A 70 5.99 -13.64 0.31
N THR A 71 5.14 -13.14 -0.59
CA THR A 71 5.56 -12.19 -1.64
C THR A 71 6.08 -10.89 -1.04
N GLU A 72 5.40 -10.35 -0.01
CA GLU A 72 5.84 -9.12 0.66
C GLU A 72 7.14 -9.30 1.47
N ALA A 73 7.33 -10.46 2.11
CA ALA A 73 8.57 -10.81 2.81
C ALA A 73 9.73 -10.95 1.81
N ALA A 74 9.50 -11.59 0.67
CA ALA A 74 10.50 -11.72 -0.40
C ALA A 74 10.92 -10.36 -1.01
N THR A 75 10.09 -9.31 -0.89
CA THR A 75 10.44 -7.93 -1.28
C THR A 75 11.12 -7.12 -0.17
N GLY A 76 11.54 -7.75 0.92
CA GLY A 76 12.30 -7.09 1.99
C GLY A 76 11.46 -6.33 3.03
N LYS A 77 10.15 -6.60 3.14
CA LYS A 77 9.33 -5.97 4.20
C LYS A 77 9.45 -6.73 5.51
N ALA A 78 10.11 -6.14 6.51
CA ALA A 78 10.33 -6.76 7.83
C ALA A 78 9.04 -7.25 8.52
N LEU A 79 7.96 -6.45 8.51
CA LEU A 79 6.69 -6.86 9.13
C LEU A 79 6.05 -8.09 8.47
N ALA A 80 6.31 -8.32 7.18
CA ALA A 80 5.73 -9.43 6.44
C ALA A 80 6.28 -10.79 6.91
N PHE A 81 7.53 -10.88 7.35
CA PHE A 81 8.11 -12.12 7.91
C PHE A 81 7.36 -12.58 9.16
N LYS A 82 7.07 -11.65 10.08
CA LYS A 82 6.27 -11.97 11.28
C LYS A 82 4.87 -12.44 10.91
N LEU A 83 4.18 -11.71 10.03
CA LEU A 83 2.83 -12.06 9.58
C LEU A 83 2.79 -13.38 8.81
N LEU A 84 3.85 -13.72 8.07
CA LEU A 84 4.02 -14.99 7.37
C LEU A 84 4.19 -16.15 8.36
N SER A 85 5.06 -15.99 9.35
CA SER A 85 5.26 -16.97 10.43
C SER A 85 3.98 -17.22 11.21
N ASP A 86 3.26 -16.16 11.60
CA ASP A 86 2.00 -16.26 12.34
C ASP A 86 0.95 -17.01 11.51
N ALA A 87 0.77 -16.65 10.23
CA ALA A 87 -0.18 -17.33 9.34
C ALA A 87 0.18 -18.81 9.11
N ARG A 88 1.47 -19.14 8.94
CA ARG A 88 1.96 -20.52 8.82
C ARG A 88 1.64 -21.33 10.08
N ASN A 89 1.94 -20.77 11.25
CA ASN A 89 1.74 -21.44 12.54
C ASN A 89 0.26 -21.66 12.84
N ASP A 90 -0.59 -20.68 12.52
CA ASP A 90 -2.05 -20.82 12.68
C ASP A 90 -2.64 -21.85 11.72
N PHE A 91 -2.13 -21.93 10.48
CA PHE A 91 -2.51 -22.98 9.55
C PHE A 91 -2.13 -24.36 10.11
N GLU A 92 -0.87 -24.55 10.52
CA GLU A 92 -0.39 -25.83 11.08
C GLU A 92 -1.22 -26.24 12.32
N ARG A 93 -1.56 -25.30 13.19
CA ARG A 93 -2.37 -25.57 14.39
C ARG A 93 -3.77 -26.06 14.02
N ARG A 94 -4.45 -25.34 13.12
CA ARG A 94 -5.82 -25.69 12.68
C ARG A 94 -5.85 -26.99 11.87
N TRP A 95 -4.83 -27.20 11.04
CA TRP A 95 -4.62 -28.45 10.34
C TRP A 95 -4.41 -29.61 11.32
N GLY A 96 -3.64 -29.38 12.39
CA GLY A 96 -3.46 -30.32 13.50
C GLY A 96 -4.79 -30.72 14.16
N TYR A 97 -5.69 -29.77 14.40
CA TYR A 97 -7.02 -30.06 14.96
C TYR A 97 -7.87 -30.95 14.05
N LEU A 98 -7.80 -30.78 12.73
CA LEU A 98 -8.50 -31.66 11.78
C LEU A 98 -7.86 -33.06 11.73
N ARG A 99 -6.52 -33.14 11.80
CA ARG A 99 -5.77 -34.39 11.63
C ARG A 99 -5.75 -35.26 12.88
N GLU A 100 -5.55 -34.67 14.04
CA GLU A 100 -5.32 -35.36 15.32
C GLU A 100 -6.48 -35.18 16.31
N GLY A 101 -7.41 -34.27 16.03
CA GLY A 101 -8.44 -33.84 16.96
C GLY A 101 -7.95 -32.74 17.92
N ASP A 102 -8.89 -32.11 18.62
CA ASP A 102 -8.62 -31.11 19.65
C ASP A 102 -9.07 -31.63 21.03
N LYS A 103 -8.10 -31.87 21.90
CA LYS A 103 -8.34 -32.36 23.27
C LYS A 103 -9.02 -31.32 24.17
N SER A 104 -8.93 -30.03 23.84
CA SER A 104 -9.49 -28.95 24.64
C SER A 104 -11.01 -28.80 24.43
N THR A 105 -11.46 -28.98 23.18
CA THR A 105 -12.89 -28.96 22.81
C THR A 105 -13.53 -30.35 22.76
N GLY A 106 -12.70 -31.40 22.85
CA GLY A 106 -13.13 -32.80 22.71
C GLY A 106 -13.45 -33.18 21.26
N LEU A 107 -12.92 -32.44 20.28
CA LEU A 107 -13.09 -32.70 18.85
C LEU A 107 -12.26 -33.95 18.46
N PRO A 108 -12.87 -35.01 17.89
CA PRO A 108 -12.12 -36.14 17.37
C PRO A 108 -11.36 -35.79 16.07
N PRO A 109 -10.49 -36.69 15.58
CA PRO A 109 -9.91 -36.57 14.24
C PRO A 109 -10.99 -36.58 13.16
N ALA A 110 -10.69 -35.95 12.02
CA ALA A 110 -11.58 -35.91 10.88
C ALA A 110 -12.04 -37.33 10.47
N PRO A 111 -13.35 -37.52 10.20
CA PRO A 111 -13.90 -38.82 9.86
C PRO A 111 -13.30 -39.40 8.56
N PRO A 112 -13.24 -40.74 8.41
CA PRO A 112 -12.63 -41.39 7.25
C PRO A 112 -13.27 -41.05 5.89
N THR A 113 -14.47 -40.48 5.89
CA THR A 113 -15.23 -40.12 4.70
C THR A 113 -14.63 -38.95 3.92
N VAL A 114 -13.82 -38.11 4.55
CA VAL A 114 -13.13 -36.96 3.92
C VAL A 114 -11.63 -37.20 3.80
N ARG A 115 -11.20 -38.46 3.80
CA ARG A 115 -9.77 -38.82 3.84
C ARG A 115 -9.04 -38.38 2.58
N ASP A 116 -9.68 -38.46 1.42
CA ASP A 116 -9.06 -38.12 0.15
C ASP A 116 -8.82 -36.60 0.06
N GLU A 117 -9.78 -35.80 0.50
CA GLU A 117 -9.66 -34.33 0.60
C GLU A 117 -8.61 -33.93 1.65
N MET A 118 -8.58 -34.61 2.80
CA MET A 118 -7.54 -34.40 3.82
C MET A 118 -6.14 -34.70 3.26
N GLU A 119 -5.98 -35.76 2.47
CA GLU A 119 -4.68 -36.13 1.91
C GLU A 119 -4.22 -35.12 0.83
N ALA A 120 -5.15 -34.58 0.05
CA ALA A 120 -4.86 -33.52 -0.92
C ALA A 120 -4.37 -32.24 -0.22
N VAL A 121 -5.09 -31.78 0.80
CA VAL A 121 -4.68 -30.63 1.62
C VAL A 121 -3.34 -30.88 2.30
N ARG A 122 -3.09 -32.09 2.82
CA ARG A 122 -1.80 -32.46 3.46
C ARG A 122 -0.62 -32.26 2.52
N ARG A 123 -0.71 -32.83 1.32
CA ARG A 123 0.37 -32.79 0.31
C ARG A 123 0.72 -31.36 -0.07
N ASP A 124 -0.29 -30.54 -0.33
CA ASP A 124 -0.08 -29.18 -0.82
C ASP A 124 0.36 -28.26 0.33
N TRP A 125 -0.15 -28.49 1.55
CA TRP A 125 0.32 -27.82 2.76
C TRP A 125 1.80 -28.11 3.06
N GLU A 126 2.26 -29.36 2.98
CA GLU A 126 3.66 -29.71 3.25
C GLU A 126 4.62 -29.00 2.30
N ASN A 127 4.27 -28.92 1.01
CA ASN A 127 5.07 -28.19 0.02
C ASN A 127 5.04 -26.68 0.27
N LEU A 128 3.86 -26.11 0.55
CA LEU A 128 3.71 -24.68 0.81
C LEU A 128 4.44 -24.26 2.10
N ARG A 129 4.34 -25.07 3.16
CA ARG A 129 5.07 -24.90 4.42
C ARG A 129 6.57 -24.95 4.21
N LYS A 130 7.09 -25.94 3.46
CA LYS A 130 8.53 -26.03 3.18
C LYS A 130 9.06 -24.78 2.49
N ASN A 131 8.34 -24.25 1.49
CA ASN A 131 8.73 -22.98 0.85
C ASN A 131 8.63 -21.80 1.81
N THR A 132 7.61 -21.78 2.68
CA THR A 132 7.44 -20.73 3.68
C THR A 132 8.58 -20.73 4.69
N ASP A 133 9.03 -21.92 5.12
CA ASP A 133 10.17 -22.11 6.01
C ASP A 133 11.47 -21.63 5.37
N THR A 134 11.66 -21.85 4.06
CA THR A 134 12.80 -21.29 3.30
C THR A 134 12.82 -19.76 3.39
N ILE A 135 11.69 -19.09 3.13
CA ILE A 135 11.63 -17.61 3.19
C ILE A 135 11.94 -17.11 4.59
N LEU A 136 11.35 -17.73 5.62
CA LEU A 136 11.53 -17.32 7.02
C LEU A 136 12.97 -17.55 7.50
N ALA A 137 13.64 -18.61 7.03
CA ALA A 137 15.05 -18.86 7.38
C ALA A 137 15.99 -17.79 6.80
N SER A 138 15.64 -17.21 5.65
CA SER A 138 16.42 -16.19 4.96
C SER A 138 16.06 -14.74 5.34
N GLU A 139 15.28 -14.54 6.41
CA GLU A 139 14.82 -13.21 6.85
C GLU A 139 15.96 -12.19 6.98
N GLN A 140 17.02 -12.55 7.72
CA GLN A 140 18.13 -11.64 7.95
C GLN A 140 18.87 -11.31 6.65
N THR A 141 19.08 -12.30 5.78
CA THR A 141 19.75 -12.12 4.48
C THR A 141 18.97 -11.16 3.59
N VAL A 142 17.66 -11.37 3.46
CA VAL A 142 16.79 -10.53 2.62
C VAL A 142 16.78 -9.08 3.13
N LEU A 143 16.67 -8.88 4.45
CA LEU A 143 16.66 -7.55 5.04
C LEU A 143 18.01 -6.83 4.91
N SER A 144 19.12 -7.54 5.15
CA SER A 144 20.47 -6.99 4.97
C SER A 144 20.69 -6.52 3.54
N LEU A 145 20.35 -7.37 2.57
CA LEU A 145 20.56 -7.05 1.16
C LEU A 145 19.72 -5.86 0.68
N HIS A 146 18.46 -5.76 1.12
CA HIS A 146 17.62 -4.59 0.80
C HIS A 146 18.15 -3.32 1.47
N GLN A 147 18.74 -3.41 2.66
CA GLN A 147 19.39 -2.28 3.32
C GLN A 147 20.65 -1.83 2.56
N VAL A 148 21.50 -2.78 2.16
CA VAL A 148 22.69 -2.51 1.32
C VAL A 148 22.27 -1.81 0.05
N ALA A 149 21.27 -2.35 -0.66
CA ALA A 149 20.78 -1.75 -1.89
C ALA A 149 20.18 -0.35 -1.69
N ALA A 150 19.46 -0.10 -0.59
CA ALA A 150 18.94 1.23 -0.25
C ALA A 150 20.09 2.24 -0.03
N THR A 151 21.14 1.85 0.69
CA THR A 151 22.33 2.69 0.89
C THR A 151 23.08 2.91 -0.43
N LEU A 152 23.17 1.92 -1.31
CA LEU A 152 23.74 2.09 -2.65
C LEU A 152 22.92 3.03 -3.53
N ALA A 153 21.59 2.96 -3.46
CA ALA A 153 20.69 3.87 -4.16
C ALA A 153 20.83 5.33 -3.72
N GLU A 154 21.30 5.58 -2.50
CA GLU A 154 21.63 6.92 -2.00
C GLU A 154 23.08 7.33 -2.37
N THR A 155 24.03 6.39 -2.28
CA THR A 155 25.47 6.66 -2.45
C THR A 155 25.86 6.82 -3.93
N VAL A 156 25.31 6.00 -4.83
CA VAL A 156 25.67 6.02 -6.26
C VAL A 156 25.34 7.36 -6.93
N PRO A 157 24.16 7.99 -6.72
CA PRO A 157 23.89 9.33 -7.25
C PRO A 157 24.87 10.39 -6.72
N GLN A 158 25.30 10.29 -5.45
CA GLN A 158 26.30 11.20 -4.90
C GLN A 158 27.67 11.02 -5.59
N LEU A 159 28.08 9.76 -5.84
CA LEU A 159 29.27 9.46 -6.62
C LEU A 159 29.19 10.07 -8.03
N GLN A 160 28.00 10.04 -8.67
CA GLN A 160 27.81 10.65 -9.98
C GLN A 160 27.98 12.17 -9.94
N VAL A 161 27.36 12.85 -8.99
CA VAL A 161 27.49 14.30 -8.82
C VAL A 161 28.94 14.71 -8.56
N GLU A 162 29.68 13.99 -7.70
CA GLU A 162 31.09 14.31 -7.47
C GLU A 162 31.96 14.01 -8.70
N TYR A 163 31.66 12.96 -9.47
CA TYR A 163 32.37 12.68 -10.72
C TYR A 163 32.09 13.72 -11.82
N GLU A 164 30.89 14.29 -11.89
CA GLU A 164 30.58 15.40 -12.79
C GLU A 164 31.46 16.61 -12.50
N LYS A 165 31.65 16.96 -11.22
CA LYS A 165 32.57 18.02 -10.80
C LYS A 165 34.01 17.73 -11.21
N VAL A 166 34.46 16.48 -11.09
CA VAL A 166 35.80 16.07 -11.58
C VAL A 166 35.91 16.31 -13.08
N VAL A 167 34.90 15.94 -13.88
CA VAL A 167 34.88 16.16 -15.33
C VAL A 167 34.95 17.66 -15.65
N GLU A 168 34.21 18.49 -14.93
CA GLU A 168 34.21 19.95 -15.11
C GLU A 168 35.59 20.55 -14.84
N ILE A 169 36.23 20.20 -13.72
CA ILE A 169 37.58 20.68 -13.36
C ILE A 169 38.62 20.23 -14.39
N LEU A 170 38.54 18.98 -14.86
CA LEU A 170 39.45 18.46 -15.89
C LEU A 170 39.30 19.22 -17.23
N LEU A 171 38.08 19.61 -17.60
CA LEU A 171 37.85 20.45 -18.79
C LEU A 171 38.40 21.86 -18.61
N GLN A 172 38.19 22.48 -17.44
CA GLN A 172 38.66 23.83 -17.13
C GLN A 172 40.20 23.92 -17.04
N SER A 173 40.86 22.90 -16.49
CA SER A 173 42.32 22.82 -16.35
C SER A 173 43.05 22.43 -17.63
N GLY A 174 42.32 22.11 -18.72
CA GLY A 174 42.90 21.69 -19.99
C GLY A 174 43.53 20.29 -19.94
N ALA A 175 42.99 19.39 -19.13
CA ALA A 175 43.48 18.03 -19.00
C ALA A 175 43.40 17.25 -20.34
N PRO A 176 44.24 16.22 -20.55
CA PRO A 176 44.18 15.38 -21.74
C PRO A 176 42.78 14.80 -21.97
N ALA A 177 42.31 14.80 -23.22
CA ALA A 177 40.99 14.27 -23.57
C ALA A 177 40.78 12.81 -23.15
N SER A 178 41.85 12.01 -23.07
CA SER A 178 41.81 10.65 -22.55
C SER A 178 41.41 10.58 -21.07
N GLN A 179 41.88 11.51 -20.23
CA GLN A 179 41.49 11.58 -18.82
C GLN A 179 40.03 12.00 -18.65
N VAL A 180 39.58 12.99 -19.41
CA VAL A 180 38.17 13.42 -19.42
C VAL A 180 37.25 12.25 -19.84
N ALA A 181 37.61 11.52 -20.90
CA ALA A 181 36.84 10.37 -21.36
C ALA A 181 36.81 9.22 -20.34
N VAL A 182 37.91 8.99 -19.60
CA VAL A 182 37.95 8.00 -18.51
C VAL A 182 37.01 8.41 -17.38
N ALA A 183 37.04 9.68 -16.96
CA ALA A 183 36.15 10.22 -15.94
C ALA A 183 34.68 10.12 -16.34
N GLN A 184 34.33 10.46 -17.59
CA GLN A 184 32.95 10.32 -18.10
C GLN A 184 32.48 8.87 -18.14
N ARG A 185 33.35 7.90 -18.44
CA ARG A 185 32.98 6.48 -18.39
C ARG A 185 32.72 5.97 -16.97
N GLN A 186 33.28 6.60 -15.94
CA GLN A 186 32.99 6.25 -14.55
C GLN A 186 31.54 6.56 -14.18
N LEU A 187 30.95 7.63 -14.71
CA LEU A 187 29.52 7.95 -14.51
C LEU A 187 28.61 6.82 -15.00
N LEU A 188 28.89 6.28 -16.18
CA LEU A 188 28.15 5.16 -16.75
C LEU A 188 28.35 3.85 -15.97
N LEU A 189 29.56 3.63 -15.43
CA LEU A 189 29.81 2.48 -14.57
C LEU A 189 29.05 2.59 -13.25
N ALA A 190 29.00 3.77 -12.64
CA ALA A 190 28.21 4.02 -11.44
C ALA A 190 26.72 3.70 -11.67
N GLU A 191 26.15 4.13 -12.80
CA GLU A 191 24.76 3.81 -13.17
C GLU A 191 24.53 2.30 -13.35
N ARG A 192 25.46 1.61 -14.02
CA ARG A 192 25.40 0.15 -14.22
C ARG A 192 25.51 -0.63 -12.91
N ILE A 193 26.31 -0.16 -11.96
CA ILE A 193 26.44 -0.73 -10.61
C ILE A 193 25.07 -0.72 -9.94
N LEU A 194 24.38 0.43 -9.92
CA LEU A 194 23.04 0.54 -9.32
C LEU A 194 22.00 -0.32 -10.06
N GLY A 195 22.03 -0.30 -11.40
CA GLY A 195 21.14 -1.14 -12.22
C GLY A 195 21.31 -2.63 -11.91
N SER A 196 22.54 -3.10 -11.77
CA SER A 196 22.85 -4.50 -11.46
C SER A 196 22.30 -4.90 -10.09
N VAL A 197 22.44 -4.05 -9.07
CA VAL A 197 21.88 -4.31 -7.72
C VAL A 197 20.36 -4.41 -7.74
N ASN A 198 19.68 -3.53 -8.48
CA ASN A 198 18.23 -3.59 -8.61
C ASN A 198 17.77 -4.89 -9.29
N THR A 199 18.51 -5.39 -10.29
CA THR A 199 18.25 -6.69 -10.90
C THR A 199 18.51 -7.85 -9.92
N VAL A 200 19.56 -7.77 -9.09
CA VAL A 200 19.78 -8.76 -8.02
C VAL A 200 18.58 -8.78 -7.05
N LEU A 201 18.07 -7.62 -6.63
CA LEU A 201 16.93 -7.53 -5.71
C LEU A 201 15.62 -8.06 -6.29
N ALA A 202 15.42 -7.93 -7.61
CA ALA A 202 14.29 -8.53 -8.30
C ALA A 202 14.30 -10.07 -8.13
N GLY A 203 15.51 -10.65 -8.11
CA GLY A 203 15.76 -12.07 -7.81
C GLY A 203 15.17 -13.03 -8.84
N ASP A 204 15.13 -12.60 -10.11
CA ASP A 204 14.77 -13.41 -11.27
C ASP A 204 15.96 -14.28 -11.75
N ASP A 205 15.79 -15.00 -12.87
CA ASP A 205 16.84 -15.85 -13.46
C ASP A 205 18.13 -15.07 -13.81
N ALA A 206 18.05 -13.74 -13.94
CA ALA A 206 19.19 -12.89 -14.22
C ALA A 206 19.93 -12.42 -12.95
N ALA A 207 19.39 -12.64 -11.75
CA ALA A 207 19.96 -12.13 -10.50
C ALA A 207 21.40 -12.59 -10.24
N ALA A 208 21.73 -13.86 -10.54
CA ALA A 208 23.09 -14.36 -10.40
C ALA A 208 24.06 -13.65 -11.37
N GLN A 209 23.65 -13.47 -12.63
CA GLN A 209 24.44 -12.77 -13.64
C GLN A 209 24.60 -11.28 -13.32
N ALA A 210 23.56 -10.66 -12.73
CA ALA A 210 23.58 -9.28 -12.28
C ALA A 210 24.51 -9.08 -11.07
N ALA A 211 24.56 -10.04 -10.13
CA ALA A 211 25.51 -9.99 -9.02
C ALA A 211 26.96 -10.05 -9.53
N ASP A 212 27.25 -10.93 -10.48
CA ASP A 212 28.56 -11.00 -11.15
C ASP A 212 28.89 -9.69 -11.90
N ALA A 213 27.90 -9.10 -12.58
CA ALA A 213 28.06 -7.83 -13.28
C ALA A 213 28.36 -6.69 -12.32
N PHE A 214 27.64 -6.62 -11.19
CA PHE A 214 27.88 -5.68 -10.11
C PHE A 214 29.32 -5.78 -9.59
N GLY A 215 29.78 -6.98 -9.25
CA GLY A 215 31.15 -7.18 -8.75
C GLY A 215 32.22 -6.77 -9.77
N ARG A 216 32.03 -7.10 -11.05
CA ARG A 216 32.96 -6.67 -12.12
C ARG A 216 32.96 -5.16 -12.32
N ASP A 217 31.79 -4.53 -12.37
CA ASP A 217 31.66 -3.10 -12.62
C ASP A 217 32.17 -2.28 -11.43
N ALA A 218 31.87 -2.70 -10.19
CA ALA A 218 32.44 -2.12 -8.97
C ALA A 218 33.97 -2.29 -8.91
N GLY A 219 34.49 -3.48 -9.19
CA GLY A 219 35.93 -3.71 -9.25
C GLY A 219 36.62 -2.84 -10.30
N ARG A 220 36.00 -2.68 -11.48
CA ARG A 220 36.53 -1.82 -12.55
C ARG A 220 36.48 -0.34 -12.17
N PHE A 221 35.41 0.10 -11.52
CA PHE A 221 35.26 1.47 -11.02
C PHE A 221 36.39 1.79 -10.03
N GLY A 222 36.59 0.96 -9.01
CA GLY A 222 37.66 1.13 -8.02
C GLY A 222 39.06 1.17 -8.64
N GLN A 223 39.37 0.26 -9.57
CA GLN A 223 40.67 0.24 -10.26
C GLN A 223 40.94 1.51 -11.08
N VAL A 224 39.92 2.06 -11.73
CA VAL A 224 40.06 3.30 -12.51
C VAL A 224 40.18 4.50 -11.60
N LEU A 225 39.38 4.57 -10.53
CA LEU A 225 39.46 5.61 -9.50
C LEU A 225 40.86 5.68 -8.86
N GLU A 226 41.41 4.54 -8.44
CA GLU A 226 42.78 4.45 -7.94
C GLU A 226 43.79 4.84 -9.04
N GLY A 227 43.59 4.36 -10.27
CA GLY A 227 44.40 4.74 -11.43
C GLY A 227 44.41 6.26 -11.70
N MET A 228 43.31 6.97 -11.46
CA MET A 228 43.25 8.43 -11.58
C MET A 228 43.99 9.14 -10.44
N LEU A 229 44.01 8.54 -9.23
CA LEU A 229 44.70 9.11 -8.05
C LEU A 229 46.22 8.89 -8.06
N SER A 230 46.68 7.69 -8.45
CA SER A 230 48.08 7.26 -8.37
C SER A 230 48.74 6.94 -9.71
N GLY A 231 47.96 6.78 -10.78
CA GLY A 231 48.42 6.29 -12.09
C GLY A 231 48.41 4.76 -12.16
N ASN A 232 47.97 4.21 -13.29
CA ASN A 232 48.00 2.76 -13.54
C ASN A 232 48.27 2.46 -15.02
N ALA A 233 49.52 2.06 -15.30
CA ALA A 233 49.98 1.77 -16.66
C ALA A 233 49.33 0.53 -17.30
N ALA A 234 48.89 -0.45 -16.50
CA ALA A 234 48.29 -1.68 -17.02
C ALA A 234 46.92 -1.45 -17.65
N ILE A 235 46.15 -0.48 -17.14
CA ILE A 235 44.83 -0.10 -17.66
C ILE A 235 44.86 1.23 -18.45
N GLN A 236 46.07 1.74 -18.74
CA GLN A 236 46.30 2.99 -19.48
C GLN A 236 45.62 4.22 -18.86
N VAL A 237 45.51 4.27 -17.53
CA VAL A 237 44.98 5.42 -16.81
C VAL A 237 46.15 6.23 -16.25
N THR A 238 46.28 7.47 -16.71
CA THR A 238 47.30 8.41 -16.20
C THR A 238 46.79 9.12 -14.97
N ARG A 239 47.70 9.39 -14.02
CA ARG A 239 47.42 10.15 -12.80
C ARG A 239 46.91 11.55 -13.14
N VAL A 240 45.85 11.98 -12.47
CA VAL A 240 45.35 13.36 -12.54
C VAL A 240 46.30 14.25 -11.72
N GLU A 241 46.78 15.33 -12.32
CA GLU A 241 47.76 16.23 -11.68
C GLU A 241 47.10 17.46 -11.03
N ASP A 242 45.91 17.86 -11.49
CA ASP A 242 45.16 18.98 -10.93
C ASP A 242 44.78 18.72 -9.46
N ALA A 243 45.07 19.69 -8.58
CA ALA A 243 44.93 19.50 -7.14
C ALA A 243 43.46 19.42 -6.70
N ASP A 244 42.57 20.21 -7.31
CA ASP A 244 41.16 20.27 -6.95
C ASP A 244 40.42 19.02 -7.45
N ALA A 245 40.73 18.57 -8.67
CA ALA A 245 40.21 17.31 -9.19
C ALA A 245 40.66 16.11 -8.34
N ARG A 246 41.90 16.11 -7.84
CA ARG A 246 42.38 15.04 -6.93
C ARG A 246 41.69 15.06 -5.58
N ALA A 247 41.38 16.22 -5.02
CA ALA A 247 40.62 16.32 -3.77
C ALA A 247 39.23 15.69 -3.93
N ARG A 248 38.54 15.99 -5.04
CA ARG A 248 37.24 15.38 -5.38
C ARG A 248 37.34 13.86 -5.59
N LEU A 249 38.36 13.39 -6.29
CA LEU A 249 38.61 11.95 -6.45
C LEU A 249 38.86 11.24 -5.12
N ALA A 250 39.46 11.91 -4.13
CA ALA A 250 39.62 11.36 -2.79
C ALA A 250 38.28 11.26 -2.04
N GLU A 251 37.42 12.28 -2.13
CA GLU A 251 36.04 12.24 -1.59
C GLU A 251 35.22 11.11 -2.23
N ILE A 252 35.33 10.93 -3.54
CA ILE A 252 34.72 9.81 -4.28
C ILE A 252 35.24 8.46 -3.77
N ALA A 253 36.54 8.35 -3.48
CA ALA A 253 37.12 7.12 -2.97
C ALA A 253 36.61 6.75 -1.57
N GLU A 254 36.37 7.74 -0.71
CA GLU A 254 35.73 7.52 0.59
C GLU A 254 34.28 7.04 0.44
N LEU A 255 33.48 7.72 -0.41
CA LEU A 255 32.10 7.31 -0.69
C LEU A 255 32.03 5.90 -1.33
N PHE A 256 32.97 5.58 -2.22
CA PHE A 256 33.00 4.31 -2.92
C PHE A 256 33.41 3.13 -2.02
N GLN A 257 34.02 3.38 -0.85
CA GLN A 257 34.45 2.32 0.06
C GLN A 257 33.29 1.42 0.49
N PHE A 258 32.09 1.99 0.71
CA PHE A 258 30.88 1.22 1.02
C PHE A 258 30.45 0.31 -0.14
N VAL A 259 30.48 0.83 -1.38
CA VAL A 259 30.15 0.06 -2.59
C VAL A 259 31.10 -1.11 -2.74
N ALA A 260 32.42 -0.87 -2.61
CA ALA A 260 33.42 -1.92 -2.71
C ALA A 260 33.27 -2.98 -1.60
N GLY A 261 32.99 -2.54 -0.36
CA GLY A 261 32.76 -3.44 0.77
C GLY A 261 31.48 -4.28 0.65
N SER A 262 30.51 -3.85 -0.16
CA SER A 262 29.23 -4.55 -0.37
C SER A 262 29.33 -5.65 -1.44
N VAL A 263 30.41 -5.71 -2.24
CA VAL A 263 30.56 -6.66 -3.36
C VAL A 263 30.44 -8.11 -2.91
N ASP A 264 31.20 -8.49 -1.89
CA ASP A 264 31.23 -9.88 -1.42
C ASP A 264 29.87 -10.27 -0.81
N GLU A 265 29.22 -9.38 -0.06
CA GLU A 265 27.90 -9.63 0.54
C GLU A 265 26.83 -9.87 -0.54
N ILE A 266 26.78 -9.05 -1.58
CA ILE A 266 25.80 -9.22 -2.67
C ILE A 266 26.06 -10.52 -3.46
N LEU A 267 27.33 -10.85 -3.73
CA LEU A 267 27.70 -12.07 -4.44
C LEU A 267 27.39 -13.34 -3.64
N GLU A 268 27.66 -13.34 -2.33
CA GLU A 268 27.44 -14.49 -1.46
C GLU A 268 25.95 -14.74 -1.19
N THR A 269 25.15 -13.67 -1.08
CA THR A 269 23.73 -13.77 -0.71
C THR A 269 22.77 -13.87 -1.91
N SER A 270 23.21 -13.52 -3.13
CA SER A 270 22.39 -13.59 -4.35
C SER A 270 21.73 -14.96 -4.60
N PRO A 271 22.43 -16.11 -4.45
CA PRO A 271 21.81 -17.43 -4.64
C PRO A 271 20.70 -17.73 -3.62
N GLU A 272 20.83 -17.21 -2.40
CA GLU A 272 19.81 -17.34 -1.37
C GLU A 272 18.58 -16.49 -1.70
N LEU A 273 18.78 -15.26 -2.19
CA LEU A 273 17.69 -14.39 -2.61
C LEU A 273 16.86 -14.99 -3.77
N PHE A 274 17.55 -15.61 -4.73
CA PHE A 274 16.89 -16.34 -5.82
C PHE A 274 15.98 -17.45 -5.29
N ARG A 275 16.47 -18.26 -4.32
CA ARG A 275 15.66 -19.30 -3.68
C ARG A 275 14.45 -18.74 -2.93
N VAL A 276 14.59 -17.57 -2.30
CA VAL A 276 13.47 -16.89 -1.62
C VAL A 276 12.41 -16.46 -2.63
N ARG A 277 12.80 -15.93 -3.79
CA ARG A 277 11.87 -15.54 -4.86
C ARG A 277 11.18 -16.74 -5.50
N GLU A 278 11.93 -17.80 -5.78
CA GLU A 278 11.40 -19.07 -6.27
C GLU A 278 10.39 -19.65 -5.27
N ALA A 279 10.72 -19.67 -3.98
CA ALA A 279 9.83 -20.12 -2.92
C ALA A 279 8.55 -19.27 -2.84
N ALA A 280 8.64 -17.95 -2.97
CA ALA A 280 7.47 -17.06 -2.99
C ALA A 280 6.56 -17.33 -4.21
N GLY A 281 7.15 -17.54 -5.39
CA GLY A 281 6.41 -17.92 -6.60
C GLY A 281 5.72 -19.29 -6.45
N ASN A 282 6.41 -20.27 -5.87
CA ASN A 282 5.85 -21.58 -5.56
C ASN A 282 4.71 -21.49 -4.55
N ILE A 283 4.84 -20.70 -3.48
CA ILE A 283 3.76 -20.45 -2.52
C ILE A 283 2.57 -19.81 -3.22
N PHE A 284 2.78 -18.82 -4.09
CA PHE A 284 1.68 -18.17 -4.80
C PHE A 284 0.87 -19.18 -5.62
N SER A 285 1.54 -20.02 -6.40
CA SER A 285 0.87 -21.07 -7.18
C SER A 285 0.21 -22.13 -6.30
N LEU A 286 0.94 -22.68 -5.32
CA LEU A 286 0.43 -23.70 -4.39
C LEU A 286 -0.73 -23.19 -3.52
N SER A 287 -0.77 -21.90 -3.19
CA SER A 287 -1.83 -21.33 -2.38
C SER A 287 -3.18 -21.32 -3.09
N GLN A 288 -3.20 -21.22 -4.42
CA GLN A 288 -4.42 -21.30 -5.22
C GLN A 288 -4.95 -22.74 -5.21
N THR A 289 -4.06 -23.72 -5.45
CA THR A 289 -4.44 -25.13 -5.36
C THR A 289 -4.88 -25.50 -3.95
N LEU A 290 -4.16 -25.08 -2.91
CA LEU A 290 -4.49 -25.34 -1.52
C LEU A 290 -5.81 -24.67 -1.10
N LEU A 291 -6.14 -23.50 -1.66
CA LEU A 291 -7.44 -22.86 -1.47
C LEU A 291 -8.57 -23.74 -2.03
N ASP A 292 -8.39 -24.29 -3.23
CA ASP A 292 -9.37 -25.17 -3.86
C ASP A 292 -9.51 -26.47 -3.08
N GLU A 293 -8.42 -27.12 -2.69
CA GLU A 293 -8.45 -28.35 -1.90
C GLU A 293 -9.05 -28.13 -0.51
N ALA A 294 -8.74 -27.01 0.15
CA ALA A 294 -9.39 -26.64 1.42
C ALA A 294 -10.88 -26.30 1.24
N SER A 295 -11.28 -25.78 0.06
CA SER A 295 -12.69 -25.58 -0.29
C SER A 295 -13.41 -26.91 -0.50
N HIS A 296 -12.79 -27.87 -1.20
CA HIS A 296 -13.31 -29.22 -1.35
C HIS A 296 -13.45 -29.93 0.00
N LEU A 297 -12.46 -29.80 0.88
CA LEU A 297 -12.52 -30.33 2.25
C LEU A 297 -13.67 -29.71 3.06
N ALA A 298 -13.84 -28.38 3.01
CA ALA A 298 -14.95 -27.69 3.67
C ALA A 298 -16.32 -28.17 3.15
N ASN A 299 -16.46 -28.31 1.83
CA ASN A 299 -17.66 -28.86 1.20
C ASN A 299 -17.88 -30.33 1.59
N GLY A 300 -16.80 -31.11 1.74
CA GLY A 300 -16.87 -32.50 2.23
C GLY A 300 -17.45 -32.59 3.64
N PHE A 301 -17.04 -31.69 4.53
CA PHE A 301 -17.64 -31.57 5.87
C PHE A 301 -19.09 -31.10 5.83
N GLU A 302 -19.43 -30.16 4.95
CA GLU A 302 -20.81 -29.67 4.78
C GLU A 302 -21.75 -30.76 4.23
N ASN A 303 -21.30 -31.54 3.26
CA ASN A 303 -22.02 -32.69 2.72
C ASN A 303 -22.21 -33.80 3.76
N LEU A 304 -21.19 -34.03 4.61
CA LEU A 304 -21.30 -34.97 5.73
C LEU A 304 -22.36 -34.53 6.75
N ALA A 305 -22.42 -33.23 7.04
CA ALA A 305 -23.43 -32.65 7.93
C ALA A 305 -24.85 -32.78 7.33
N GLY A 306 -25.00 -32.57 6.01
CA GLY A 306 -26.28 -32.70 5.30
C GLY A 306 -26.79 -34.13 5.11
N GLY A 307 -25.89 -35.12 5.01
CA GLY A 307 -26.23 -36.54 4.78
C GLY A 307 -26.83 -37.27 5.99
N ARG A 308 -26.74 -36.72 7.20
CA ARG A 308 -27.20 -37.37 8.45
C ARG A 308 -28.70 -37.20 8.77
N THR A 309 -29.50 -36.71 7.82
CA THR A 309 -30.96 -36.55 7.96
C THR A 309 -31.72 -37.86 8.20
N LEU A 310 -31.13 -39.02 7.88
CA LEU A 310 -31.68 -40.35 8.16
C LEU A 310 -31.70 -40.72 9.67
N ASP A 311 -30.78 -40.21 10.49
CA ASP A 311 -30.79 -40.45 11.96
C ASP A 311 -31.84 -39.61 12.70
N THR A 312 -32.26 -38.48 12.10
CA THR A 312 -33.36 -37.66 12.60
C THR A 312 -34.71 -38.40 12.48
N VAL A 313 -34.88 -39.23 11.44
CA VAL A 313 -36.07 -40.08 11.26
C VAL A 313 -36.15 -41.17 12.35
N GLY A 314 -35.02 -41.72 12.78
CA GLY A 314 -34.94 -42.67 13.90
C GLY A 314 -35.47 -42.09 15.22
N GLY A 315 -35.17 -40.81 15.49
CA GLY A 315 -35.71 -40.07 16.64
C GLY A 315 -37.24 -39.94 16.60
N TYR A 316 -37.82 -39.65 15.43
CA TYR A 316 -39.28 -39.60 15.26
C TYR A 316 -39.96 -40.98 15.41
N VAL A 317 -39.32 -42.05 14.93
CA VAL A 317 -39.82 -43.44 15.11
C VAL A 317 -39.76 -43.88 16.58
N LEU A 318 -38.67 -43.56 17.29
CA LEU A 318 -38.55 -43.83 18.73
C LEU A 318 -39.54 -43.00 19.56
N GLY A 319 -39.79 -41.75 19.17
CA GLY A 319 -40.82 -40.90 19.75
C GLY A 319 -42.24 -41.46 19.56
N LEU A 320 -42.57 -41.96 18.36
CA LEU A 320 -43.84 -42.64 18.09
C LEU A 320 -43.99 -43.97 18.84
N LEU A 321 -42.90 -44.74 19.01
CA LEU A 321 -42.89 -45.97 19.80
C LEU A 321 -43.09 -45.70 21.30
N ALA A 322 -42.48 -44.64 21.85
CA ALA A 322 -42.69 -44.22 23.24
C ALA A 322 -44.15 -43.77 23.45
N LEU A 323 -44.71 -43.01 22.51
CA LEU A 323 -46.12 -42.57 22.55
C LEU A 323 -47.09 -43.76 22.47
N ALA A 324 -46.85 -44.71 21.57
CA ALA A 324 -47.64 -45.93 21.43
C ALA A 324 -47.56 -46.83 22.68
N SER A 325 -46.39 -46.88 23.34
CA SER A 325 -46.17 -47.62 24.58
C SER A 325 -46.94 -46.99 25.76
N ILE A 326 -46.96 -45.66 25.86
CA ILE A 326 -47.75 -44.92 26.86
C ILE A 326 -49.25 -45.18 26.67
N ILE A 327 -49.74 -45.15 25.43
CA ILE A 327 -51.15 -45.44 25.10
C ILE A 327 -51.52 -46.90 25.41
N LEU A 328 -50.62 -47.85 25.13
CA LEU A 328 -50.85 -49.28 25.39
C LEU A 328 -50.78 -49.63 26.89
N ILE A 329 -49.88 -48.99 27.65
CA ILE A 329 -49.83 -49.07 29.12
C ILE A 329 -51.12 -48.50 29.72
N GLY A 330 -51.62 -47.37 29.23
CA GLY A 330 -52.91 -46.81 29.64
C GLY A 330 -54.09 -47.75 29.38
N LEU A 331 -54.15 -48.38 28.21
CA LEU A 331 -55.22 -49.34 27.85
C LEU A 331 -55.14 -50.67 28.63
N VAL A 332 -53.95 -51.15 28.96
CA VAL A 332 -53.75 -52.37 29.76
C VAL A 332 -54.03 -52.08 31.23
N MET A 333 -53.59 -50.93 31.76
CA MET A 333 -53.81 -50.51 33.15
C MET A 333 -55.31 -50.29 33.42
N VAL A 334 -56.07 -49.70 32.49
CA VAL A 334 -57.54 -49.59 32.60
C VAL A 334 -58.24 -50.97 32.55
N ARG A 335 -57.68 -51.95 31.83
CA ARG A 335 -58.20 -53.33 31.80
C ARG A 335 -57.79 -54.19 33.01
N THR A 336 -56.66 -53.91 33.65
CA THR A 336 -56.21 -54.61 34.88
C THR A 336 -56.73 -53.97 36.18
N THR A 337 -56.96 -52.66 36.20
CA THR A 337 -57.45 -51.93 37.38
C THR A 337 -58.94 -52.17 37.64
N ASN A 338 -59.72 -52.56 36.62
CA ASN A 338 -61.12 -52.96 36.80
C ASN A 338 -61.33 -54.35 37.43
N ARG A 339 -60.26 -55.08 37.81
CA ARG A 339 -60.35 -56.45 38.37
C ARG A 339 -59.79 -56.60 39.80
N GLN A 340 -59.33 -55.52 40.43
CA GLN A 340 -58.88 -55.51 41.84
C GLN A 340 -59.71 -54.57 42.74
N LEU A 341 -60.97 -54.32 42.37
CA LEU A 341 -61.93 -53.57 43.19
C LEU A 341 -62.83 -54.49 44.04
N ARG A 342 -62.31 -55.58 44.60
CA ARG A 342 -63.12 -56.54 45.37
C ARG A 342 -62.53 -57.05 46.69
N GLU A 343 -61.40 -56.54 47.17
CA GLU A 343 -60.79 -57.01 48.43
C GLU A 343 -60.55 -55.93 49.50
N THR A 344 -61.14 -54.73 49.38
CA THR A 344 -61.04 -53.73 50.47
C THR A 344 -62.38 -53.08 50.76
N ALA A 345 -63.43 -53.89 50.88
CA ALA A 345 -64.77 -53.44 51.26
C ALA A 345 -64.99 -53.35 52.79
N GLU A 346 -63.98 -53.60 53.62
CA GLU A 346 -64.10 -53.53 55.09
C GLU A 346 -63.24 -52.45 55.77
N LYS A 347 -62.57 -51.57 54.99
CA LYS A 347 -61.89 -50.35 55.49
C LYS A 347 -62.57 -49.04 55.07
N ASN A 348 -63.77 -49.10 54.48
CA ASN A 348 -64.40 -47.94 53.84
C ASN A 348 -65.17 -47.00 54.77
N GLU A 349 -65.64 -47.43 55.95
CA GLU A 349 -66.43 -46.53 56.82
C GLU A 349 -65.57 -45.54 57.62
N ARG A 350 -64.34 -45.89 58.01
CA ARG A 350 -63.40 -44.94 58.65
C ARG A 350 -62.69 -44.04 57.65
N ASN A 351 -62.36 -44.57 56.47
CA ASN A 351 -61.72 -43.81 55.40
C ASN A 351 -62.68 -42.78 54.77
N GLN A 352 -63.98 -43.05 54.67
CA GLN A 352 -64.93 -42.09 54.09
C GLN A 352 -65.05 -40.80 54.91
N GLN A 353 -64.99 -40.84 56.25
CA GLN A 353 -65.02 -39.61 57.06
C GLN A 353 -63.70 -38.81 56.99
N ALA A 354 -62.56 -39.49 56.98
CA ALA A 354 -61.26 -38.84 56.84
C ALA A 354 -61.03 -38.27 55.43
N ILE A 355 -61.52 -38.94 54.39
CA ILE A 355 -61.46 -38.48 52.99
C ILE A 355 -62.42 -37.33 52.73
N MET A 356 -63.63 -37.31 53.32
CA MET A 356 -64.54 -36.17 53.18
C MET A 356 -63.95 -34.90 53.82
N ARG A 357 -63.30 -35.00 54.99
CA ARG A 357 -62.58 -33.85 55.58
C ARG A 357 -61.41 -33.40 54.71
N LEU A 358 -60.63 -34.34 54.17
CA LEU A 358 -59.53 -34.02 53.28
C LEU A 358 -60.02 -33.43 51.94
N LEU A 359 -61.18 -33.85 51.43
CA LEU A 359 -61.82 -33.27 50.25
C LEU A 359 -62.35 -31.86 50.52
N ASP A 360 -63.00 -31.62 51.67
CA ASP A 360 -63.44 -30.29 52.10
C ASP A 360 -62.22 -29.34 52.29
N GLU A 361 -61.12 -29.82 52.87
CA GLU A 361 -59.88 -29.04 53.06
C GLU A 361 -59.10 -28.78 51.74
N ILE A 362 -59.39 -29.52 50.66
CA ILE A 362 -58.78 -29.34 49.32
C ILE A 362 -59.71 -28.54 48.38
N GLU A 363 -60.99 -28.38 48.71
CA GLU A 363 -61.94 -27.62 47.89
C GLU A 363 -61.44 -26.19 47.66
N GLU A 364 -60.90 -25.54 48.70
CA GLU A 364 -60.30 -24.20 48.63
C GLU A 364 -59.00 -24.18 47.79
N LEU A 365 -58.23 -25.28 47.79
CA LEU A 365 -57.04 -25.44 46.94
C LEU A 365 -57.42 -25.52 45.45
N ALA A 366 -58.57 -26.12 45.12
CA ALA A 366 -59.06 -26.21 43.75
C ALA A 366 -59.47 -24.84 43.17
N ASP A 367 -59.86 -23.90 44.03
CA ASP A 367 -60.14 -22.51 43.67
C ASP A 367 -58.88 -21.62 43.59
N GLY A 368 -57.69 -22.21 43.82
CA GLY A 368 -56.40 -21.53 43.71
C GLY A 368 -55.91 -20.88 45.01
N ASP A 369 -56.59 -21.08 46.14
CA ASP A 369 -56.07 -20.60 47.42
C ASP A 369 -54.90 -21.47 47.88
N LEU A 370 -53.67 -21.00 47.68
CA LEU A 370 -52.47 -21.66 48.18
C LEU A 370 -52.12 -21.21 49.60
N THR A 371 -52.96 -20.48 50.33
CA THR A 371 -52.71 -20.13 51.73
C THR A 371 -53.14 -21.24 52.69
N VAL A 372 -53.98 -22.16 52.22
CA VAL A 372 -54.53 -23.26 53.00
C VAL A 372 -53.46 -24.31 53.33
N THR A 373 -53.60 -24.94 54.50
CA THR A 373 -52.75 -26.06 54.93
C THR A 373 -53.65 -27.18 55.42
N VAL A 374 -53.50 -28.37 54.84
CA VAL A 374 -54.29 -29.54 55.21
C VAL A 374 -53.81 -30.08 56.54
N SER A 375 -54.72 -30.37 57.46
CA SER A 375 -54.39 -30.82 58.82
C SER A 375 -53.86 -32.26 58.82
N VAL A 376 -52.61 -32.46 59.24
CA VAL A 376 -52.00 -33.80 59.33
C VAL A 376 -52.49 -34.53 60.58
N THR A 377 -53.20 -35.64 60.38
CA THR A 377 -53.70 -36.53 61.45
C THR A 377 -52.91 -37.84 61.48
N GLU A 378 -52.88 -38.56 62.62
CA GLU A 378 -52.18 -39.87 62.76
C GLU A 378 -52.87 -41.03 62.00
N ASP A 379 -53.98 -40.75 61.30
CA ASP A 379 -54.76 -41.73 60.54
C ASP A 379 -54.14 -42.05 59.17
N PHE A 380 -54.70 -43.03 58.44
CA PHE A 380 -54.21 -43.47 57.12
C PHE A 380 -54.12 -42.34 56.08
N THR A 381 -54.88 -41.25 56.25
CA THR A 381 -54.85 -40.06 55.38
C THR A 381 -53.73 -39.07 55.72
N GLY A 382 -53.02 -39.21 56.85
CA GLY A 382 -51.95 -38.31 57.27
C GLY A 382 -50.80 -38.22 56.26
N ALA A 383 -50.38 -39.35 55.68
CA ALA A 383 -49.38 -39.38 54.62
C ALA A 383 -49.87 -38.74 53.30
N ILE A 384 -51.19 -38.75 53.06
CA ILE A 384 -51.80 -38.08 51.90
C ILE A 384 -51.84 -36.58 52.14
N ALA A 385 -52.26 -36.14 53.33
CA ALA A 385 -52.24 -34.74 53.74
C ALA A 385 -50.82 -34.14 53.67
N ASP A 386 -49.80 -34.89 54.12
CA ASP A 386 -48.40 -34.47 54.04
C ASP A 386 -47.92 -34.35 52.57
N SER A 387 -48.25 -35.32 51.72
CA SER A 387 -47.95 -35.24 50.28
C SER A 387 -48.68 -34.10 49.57
N ILE A 388 -49.86 -33.71 50.04
CA ILE A 388 -50.63 -32.58 49.52
C ILE A 388 -50.01 -31.27 49.99
N ASN A 389 -49.67 -31.13 51.27
CA ASN A 389 -48.95 -29.97 51.77
C ASN A 389 -47.61 -29.79 51.04
N TYR A 390 -46.85 -30.88 50.82
CA TYR A 390 -45.64 -30.84 50.00
C TYR A 390 -45.92 -30.38 48.57
N SER A 391 -47.02 -30.85 47.95
CA SER A 391 -47.42 -30.41 46.60
C SER A 391 -47.85 -28.95 46.56
N VAL A 392 -48.57 -28.48 47.60
CA VAL A 392 -48.95 -27.08 47.77
C VAL A 392 -47.69 -26.21 47.95
N ASP A 393 -46.71 -26.65 48.73
CA ASP A 393 -45.42 -25.95 48.87
C ASP A 393 -44.64 -25.89 47.55
N GLN A 394 -44.59 -26.99 46.79
CA GLN A 394 -43.99 -26.99 45.45
C GLN A 394 -44.76 -26.10 44.46
N LEU A 395 -46.09 -26.02 44.57
CA LEU A 395 -46.92 -25.10 43.78
C LEU A 395 -46.73 -23.65 44.20
N ARG A 396 -46.58 -23.36 45.50
CA ARG A 396 -46.22 -22.02 46.03
C ARG A 396 -44.89 -21.58 45.47
N ASP A 397 -43.86 -22.42 45.55
CA ASP A 397 -42.54 -22.13 45.01
C ASP A 397 -42.57 -21.92 43.50
N LEU A 398 -43.33 -22.74 42.77
CA LEU A 398 -43.52 -22.59 41.32
C LEU A 398 -44.22 -21.28 40.95
N VAL A 399 -45.35 -20.95 41.60
CA VAL A 399 -46.11 -19.72 41.36
C VAL A 399 -45.29 -18.49 41.74
N ALA A 400 -44.57 -18.52 42.87
CA ALA A 400 -43.66 -17.46 43.29
C ALA A 400 -42.51 -17.27 42.28
N THR A 401 -41.91 -18.37 41.81
CA THR A 401 -40.87 -18.34 40.79
C THR A 401 -41.39 -17.79 39.47
N ILE A 402 -42.58 -18.21 39.00
CA ILE A 402 -43.20 -17.70 37.77
C ILE A 402 -43.50 -16.21 37.89
N ASN A 403 -44.05 -15.75 39.02
CA ASN A 403 -44.32 -14.33 39.23
C ASN A 403 -43.03 -13.50 39.24
N HIS A 404 -41.99 -13.99 39.93
CA HIS A 404 -40.68 -13.37 39.95
C HIS A 404 -40.05 -13.29 38.56
N SER A 405 -40.03 -14.40 37.81
CA SER A 405 -39.53 -14.45 36.44
C SER A 405 -40.33 -13.55 35.50
N ALA A 406 -41.65 -13.48 35.63
CA ALA A 406 -42.49 -12.59 34.83
C ALA A 406 -42.16 -11.10 35.07
N VAL A 407 -41.88 -10.72 36.32
CA VAL A 407 -41.41 -9.36 36.66
C VAL A 407 -40.04 -9.06 36.07
N GLN A 408 -39.09 -10.00 36.18
CA GLN A 408 -37.75 -9.86 35.59
C GLN A 408 -37.80 -9.75 34.06
N VAL A 409 -38.62 -10.59 33.40
CA VAL A 409 -38.83 -10.52 31.94
C VAL A 409 -39.45 -9.18 31.55
N ALA A 410 -40.45 -8.69 32.29
CA ALA A 410 -41.06 -7.39 32.01
C ALA A 410 -40.05 -6.23 32.12
N ALA A 411 -39.16 -6.26 33.10
CA ALA A 411 -38.08 -5.28 33.24
C ALA A 411 -37.09 -5.35 32.07
N ALA A 412 -36.59 -6.55 31.74
CA ALA A 412 -35.67 -6.76 30.62
C ALA A 412 -36.28 -6.34 29.27
N VAL A 413 -37.58 -6.58 29.08
CA VAL A 413 -38.34 -6.13 27.91
C VAL A 413 -38.38 -4.60 27.82
N GLN A 414 -38.61 -3.90 28.93
CA GLN A 414 -38.62 -2.43 28.94
C GLN A 414 -37.25 -1.86 28.56
N ASP A 415 -36.17 -2.41 29.12
CA ASP A 415 -34.79 -1.98 28.83
C ASP A 415 -34.42 -2.24 27.36
N THR A 416 -34.80 -3.42 26.85
CA THR A 416 -34.54 -3.78 25.45
C THR A 416 -35.36 -2.90 24.49
N GLN A 417 -36.60 -2.54 24.85
CA GLN A 417 -37.41 -1.62 24.06
C GLN A 417 -36.78 -0.22 23.99
N ASN A 418 -36.26 0.27 25.11
CA ASN A 418 -35.58 1.57 25.17
C ASN A 418 -34.31 1.55 24.30
N THR A 419 -33.52 0.49 24.40
CA THR A 419 -32.30 0.29 23.59
C THR A 419 -32.63 0.24 22.10
N ALA A 420 -33.67 -0.51 21.70
CA ALA A 420 -34.09 -0.61 20.30
C ALA A 420 -34.55 0.75 19.74
N ARG A 421 -35.28 1.56 20.52
CA ARG A 421 -35.66 2.93 20.12
C ARG A 421 -34.46 3.85 19.99
N GLN A 422 -33.52 3.78 20.93
CA GLN A 422 -32.30 4.58 20.87
C GLN A 422 -31.45 4.21 19.65
N LEU A 423 -31.35 2.92 19.33
CA LEU A 423 -30.63 2.43 18.16
C LEU A 423 -31.29 2.87 16.84
N ALA A 424 -32.63 2.85 16.77
CA ALA A 424 -33.35 3.36 15.61
C ALA A 424 -33.10 4.86 15.39
N LYS A 425 -33.17 5.67 16.46
CA LYS A 425 -32.88 7.11 16.39
C LYS A 425 -31.42 7.40 16.05
N ALA A 426 -30.48 6.64 16.60
CA ALA A 426 -29.06 6.75 16.26
C ALA A 426 -28.81 6.39 14.79
N SER A 427 -29.50 5.37 14.26
CA SER A 427 -29.41 4.99 12.86
C SER A 427 -29.97 6.07 11.93
N GLU A 428 -31.08 6.72 12.30
CA GLU A 428 -31.63 7.85 11.55
C GLU A 428 -30.62 9.02 11.47
N HIS A 429 -30.04 9.41 12.61
CA HIS A 429 -29.02 10.45 12.63
C HIS A 429 -27.76 10.06 11.83
N GLN A 430 -27.34 8.79 11.92
CA GLN A 430 -26.23 8.28 11.13
C GLN A 430 -26.53 8.36 9.63
N ALA A 431 -27.76 8.12 9.19
CA ALA A 431 -28.15 8.24 7.79
C ALA A 431 -28.05 9.70 7.29
N GLU A 432 -28.41 10.69 8.11
CA GLU A 432 -28.22 12.11 7.80
C GLU A 432 -26.74 12.43 7.60
N GLN A 433 -25.88 12.00 8.53
CA GLN A 433 -24.42 12.23 8.45
C GLN A 433 -23.79 11.56 7.22
N ILE A 434 -24.26 10.37 6.83
CA ILE A 434 -23.80 9.70 5.61
C ILE A 434 -24.22 10.48 4.37
N SER A 435 -25.42 11.08 4.36
CA SER A 435 -25.88 11.92 3.25
C SER A 435 -25.01 13.16 3.10
N GLU A 436 -24.73 13.88 4.20
CA GLU A 436 -23.83 15.04 4.19
C GLU A 436 -22.40 14.66 3.74
N ALA A 437 -21.88 13.54 4.25
CA ALA A 437 -20.57 13.04 3.83
C ALA A 437 -20.54 12.67 2.34
N SER A 438 -21.62 12.10 1.80
CA SER A 438 -21.73 11.76 0.38
C SER A 438 -21.77 13.00 -0.51
N GLU A 439 -22.45 14.06 -0.08
CA GLU A 439 -22.47 15.35 -0.77
C GLU A 439 -21.08 15.98 -0.79
N ALA A 440 -20.38 16.03 0.36
CA ALA A 440 -19.01 16.55 0.44
C ALA A 440 -18.02 15.77 -0.44
N VAL A 441 -18.21 14.46 -0.60
CA VAL A 441 -17.42 13.64 -1.53
C VAL A 441 -17.75 14.00 -2.99
N GLY A 442 -19.01 14.30 -3.30
CA GLY A 442 -19.43 14.81 -4.61
C GLY A 442 -18.73 16.13 -4.97
N ASP A 443 -18.76 17.10 -4.05
CA ASP A 443 -18.08 18.39 -4.22
C ASP A 443 -16.55 18.21 -4.39
N MET A 444 -15.97 17.26 -3.67
CA MET A 444 -14.56 16.92 -3.79
C MET A 444 -14.22 16.41 -5.20
N VAL A 445 -15.05 15.54 -5.78
CA VAL A 445 -14.86 15.04 -7.15
C VAL A 445 -14.91 16.19 -8.16
N GLU A 446 -15.86 17.11 -8.04
CA GLU A 446 -15.94 18.28 -8.92
C GLU A 446 -14.68 19.17 -8.78
N SER A 447 -14.21 19.38 -7.55
CA SER A 447 -12.98 20.15 -7.31
C SER A 447 -11.75 19.47 -7.92
N ILE A 448 -11.65 18.14 -7.85
CA ILE A 448 -10.54 17.39 -8.43
C ILE A 448 -10.56 17.48 -9.97
N ASP A 449 -11.74 17.39 -10.58
CA ASP A 449 -11.91 17.54 -12.03
C ASP A 449 -11.42 18.93 -12.50
N ARG A 450 -11.77 19.98 -11.75
CA ARG A 450 -11.28 21.35 -12.00
C ARG A 450 -9.76 21.46 -11.85
N VAL A 451 -9.16 20.83 -10.84
CA VAL A 451 -7.70 20.81 -10.66
C VAL A 451 -7.03 20.11 -11.84
N SER A 452 -7.57 18.98 -12.30
CA SER A 452 -7.07 18.26 -13.48
C SER A 452 -7.14 19.13 -14.74
N ALA A 453 -8.24 19.83 -14.97
CA ALA A 453 -8.38 20.75 -16.09
C ALA A 453 -7.37 21.90 -16.05
N HIS A 454 -7.16 22.51 -14.87
CA HIS A 454 -6.17 23.58 -14.68
C HIS A 454 -4.73 23.09 -14.82
N ALA A 455 -4.43 21.87 -14.37
CA ALA A 455 -3.14 21.22 -14.59
C ALA A 455 -2.89 21.07 -16.09
N TYR A 456 -3.84 20.50 -16.84
CA TYR A 456 -3.73 20.35 -18.29
C TYR A 456 -3.51 21.67 -19.04
N GLU A 457 -4.22 22.74 -18.66
CA GLU A 457 -4.01 24.07 -19.24
C GLU A 457 -2.61 24.62 -18.91
N SER A 458 -2.17 24.44 -17.67
CA SER A 458 -0.84 24.87 -17.22
C SER A 458 0.28 24.13 -17.96
N ALA A 459 0.12 22.84 -18.26
CA ALA A 459 1.08 22.06 -19.04
C ALA A 459 1.29 22.68 -20.42
N LYS A 460 0.19 23.03 -21.10
CA LYS A 460 0.26 23.72 -22.41
C LYS A 460 0.97 25.06 -22.33
N VAL A 461 0.77 25.81 -21.25
CA VAL A 461 1.47 27.09 -21.04
C VAL A 461 2.97 26.84 -20.83
N ALA A 462 3.35 25.82 -20.05
CA ALA A 462 4.75 25.45 -19.84
C ALA A 462 5.43 25.01 -21.14
N GLU A 463 4.82 24.13 -21.92
CA GLU A 463 5.30 23.70 -23.25
C GLU A 463 5.48 24.90 -24.20
N ARG A 464 4.52 25.83 -24.19
CA ARG A 464 4.61 27.05 -24.99
C ARG A 464 5.76 27.95 -24.53
N SER A 465 6.02 28.04 -23.23
CA SER A 465 7.16 28.78 -22.68
C SER A 465 8.49 28.16 -23.12
N VAL A 466 8.62 26.84 -23.12
CA VAL A 466 9.79 26.12 -23.66
C VAL A 466 10.02 26.47 -25.13
N ALA A 467 8.96 26.45 -25.95
CA ALA A 467 9.07 26.81 -27.36
C ALA A 467 9.50 28.27 -27.58
N ILE A 468 8.98 29.19 -26.77
CA ILE A 468 9.34 30.62 -26.82
C ILE A 468 10.80 30.82 -26.39
N ALA A 469 11.24 30.17 -25.30
CA ALA A 469 12.61 30.23 -24.81
C ALA A 469 13.61 29.70 -25.84
N ASN A 470 13.30 28.55 -26.46
CA ASN A 470 14.09 27.99 -27.56
C ASN A 470 14.20 28.95 -28.74
N LYS A 471 13.08 29.57 -29.16
CA LYS A 471 13.12 30.55 -30.24
C LYS A 471 13.92 31.80 -29.85
N GLY A 472 13.82 32.24 -28.60
CA GLY A 472 14.64 33.33 -28.04
C GLY A 472 16.14 33.00 -28.10
N ASN A 473 16.51 31.78 -27.71
CA ASN A 473 17.89 31.30 -27.76
C ASN A 473 18.45 31.33 -29.19
N GLU A 474 17.67 30.90 -30.18
CA GLU A 474 18.05 30.98 -31.59
C GLU A 474 18.30 32.44 -32.03
N VAL A 475 17.43 33.37 -31.63
CA VAL A 475 17.57 34.80 -31.96
C VAL A 475 18.82 35.40 -31.30
N VAL A 476 19.09 35.06 -30.05
CA VAL A 476 20.31 35.47 -29.33
C VAL A 476 21.56 34.92 -30.04
N HIS A 477 21.56 33.65 -30.41
CA HIS A 477 22.68 33.02 -31.09
C HIS A 477 22.98 33.69 -32.44
N ASN A 478 21.94 34.00 -33.21
CA ASN A 478 22.06 34.77 -34.45
C ASN A 478 22.62 36.19 -34.19
N THR A 479 22.26 36.81 -33.07
CA THR A 479 22.77 38.13 -32.68
C THR A 479 24.26 38.08 -32.34
N ILE A 480 24.71 37.06 -31.60
CA ILE A 480 26.13 36.84 -31.27
C ILE A 480 26.95 36.66 -32.55
N ASN A 481 26.49 35.80 -33.47
CA ASN A 481 27.13 35.62 -34.77
C ASN A 481 27.18 36.93 -35.57
N GLY A 482 26.12 37.74 -35.51
CA GLY A 482 26.10 39.09 -36.10
C GLY A 482 27.17 40.01 -35.51
N MET A 483 27.35 40.01 -34.19
CA MET A 483 28.38 40.80 -33.51
C MET A 483 29.80 40.34 -33.87
N ASP A 484 30.04 39.04 -34.01
CA ASP A 484 31.33 38.50 -34.45
C ASP A 484 31.67 38.94 -35.88
N ASN A 485 30.69 38.91 -36.80
CA ASN A 485 30.86 39.43 -38.17
C ASN A 485 31.18 40.94 -38.17
N ILE A 486 30.49 41.72 -37.34
CA ILE A 486 30.77 43.16 -37.19
C ILE A 486 32.20 43.37 -36.67
N ARG A 487 32.64 42.58 -35.67
CA ARG A 487 34.00 42.65 -35.13
C ARG A 487 35.06 42.38 -36.21
N GLU A 488 34.87 41.34 -37.01
CA GLU A 488 35.79 41.02 -38.11
C GLU A 488 35.86 42.17 -39.14
N GLN A 489 34.71 42.72 -39.52
CA GLN A 489 34.64 43.84 -40.46
C GLN A 489 35.33 45.10 -39.92
N ILE A 490 35.19 45.40 -38.63
CA ILE A 490 35.89 46.52 -37.97
C ILE A 490 37.40 46.29 -38.00
N GLN A 491 37.88 45.09 -37.67
CA GLN A 491 39.31 44.76 -37.70
C GLN A 491 39.90 44.90 -39.11
N ASP A 492 39.18 44.45 -40.13
CA ASP A 492 39.63 44.60 -41.52
C ASP A 492 39.63 46.05 -41.99
N THR A 493 38.67 46.85 -41.52
CA THR A 493 38.65 48.29 -41.78
C THR A 493 39.81 48.99 -41.06
N ALA A 494 40.11 48.62 -39.81
CA ALA A 494 41.23 49.16 -39.05
C ALA A 494 42.57 48.87 -39.73
N LYS A 495 42.77 47.66 -40.27
CA LYS A 495 43.97 47.32 -41.08
C LYS A 495 44.08 48.20 -42.33
N ARG A 496 42.97 48.53 -42.99
CA ARG A 496 42.95 49.41 -44.17
C ARG A 496 43.32 50.84 -43.80
N ILE A 497 42.76 51.37 -42.71
CA ILE A 497 43.08 52.72 -42.22
C ILE A 497 44.53 52.81 -41.75
N LYS A 498 45.04 51.79 -41.06
CA LYS A 498 46.46 51.76 -40.64
C LYS A 498 47.40 51.84 -41.84
N ARG A 499 47.14 51.06 -42.90
CA ARG A 499 47.90 51.16 -44.16
C ARG A 499 47.79 52.55 -44.81
N LEU A 500 46.61 53.19 -44.74
CA LEU A 500 46.44 54.56 -45.23
C LEU A 500 47.26 55.56 -44.41
N GLY A 501 47.34 55.38 -43.09
CA GLY A 501 48.21 56.15 -42.20
C GLY A 501 49.70 55.98 -42.55
N GLU A 502 50.14 54.73 -42.77
CA GLU A 502 51.51 54.41 -43.23
C GLU A 502 51.83 55.08 -44.58
N SER A 503 50.94 54.95 -45.58
CA SER A 503 51.12 55.63 -46.87
C SER A 503 51.10 57.16 -46.75
N SER A 504 50.31 57.72 -45.83
CA SER A 504 50.29 59.17 -45.58
C SER A 504 51.60 59.65 -44.94
N GLN A 505 52.22 58.82 -44.09
CA GLN A 505 53.56 59.08 -43.56
C GLN A 505 54.62 59.09 -44.66
N GLU A 506 54.63 58.09 -45.54
CA GLU A 506 55.54 58.05 -46.68
C GLU A 506 55.39 59.27 -47.60
N ILE A 507 54.14 59.71 -47.84
CA ILE A 507 53.87 60.94 -48.61
C ILE A 507 54.42 62.17 -47.86
N GLY A 508 54.25 62.24 -46.54
CA GLY A 508 54.80 63.32 -45.71
C GLY A 508 56.33 63.44 -45.82
N ASP A 509 57.02 62.31 -45.77
CA ASP A 509 58.49 62.25 -45.92
C ASP A 509 58.94 62.72 -47.32
N ILE A 510 58.19 62.33 -48.37
CA ILE A 510 58.44 62.79 -49.75
C ILE A 510 58.20 64.30 -49.88
N VAL A 511 57.11 64.81 -49.30
CA VAL A 511 56.77 66.25 -49.36
C VAL A 511 57.83 67.08 -48.63
N SER A 512 58.34 66.62 -47.49
CA SER A 512 59.48 67.25 -46.79
C SER A 512 60.73 67.30 -47.66
N LEU A 513 61.06 66.19 -48.35
CA LEU A 513 62.20 66.15 -49.26
C LEU A 513 62.02 67.11 -50.45
N ILE A 514 60.80 67.26 -50.98
CA ILE A 514 60.52 68.19 -52.07
C ILE A 514 60.64 69.65 -51.59
N ASP A 515 60.21 69.97 -50.36
CA ASP A 515 60.41 71.31 -49.78
C ASP A 515 61.91 71.62 -49.64
N ASP A 516 62.71 70.66 -49.15
CA ASP A 516 64.17 70.78 -49.07
C ASP A 516 64.82 71.01 -50.45
N ILE A 517 64.36 70.30 -51.49
CA ILE A 517 64.83 70.49 -52.87
C ILE A 517 64.41 71.86 -53.40
N ALA A 518 63.19 72.31 -53.12
CA ALA A 518 62.71 73.63 -53.52
C ALA A 518 63.54 74.74 -52.84
N ASP A 519 63.84 74.61 -51.56
CA ASP A 519 64.71 75.54 -50.82
C ASP A 519 66.15 75.53 -51.37
N GLN A 520 66.72 74.36 -51.67
CA GLN A 520 68.04 74.27 -52.33
C GLN A 520 68.02 74.91 -53.73
N THR A 521 66.96 74.69 -54.50
CA THR A 521 66.79 75.28 -55.85
C THR A 521 66.65 76.79 -55.76
N ASN A 522 65.96 77.30 -54.75
CA ASN A 522 65.83 78.74 -54.45
C ASN A 522 67.20 79.36 -54.14
N ILE A 523 68.02 78.70 -53.31
CA ILE A 523 69.38 79.15 -52.98
C ILE A 523 70.30 79.10 -54.22
N LEU A 524 70.20 78.05 -55.04
CA LEU A 524 70.96 77.92 -56.29
C LEU A 524 70.59 79.00 -57.31
N ALA A 525 69.30 79.28 -57.45
CA ALA A 525 68.78 80.33 -58.32
C ALA A 525 69.24 81.71 -57.87
N LEU A 526 69.19 82.01 -56.56
CA LEU A 526 69.70 83.25 -56.00
C LEU A 526 71.22 83.42 -56.24
N ASN A 527 72.00 82.36 -56.03
CA ASN A 527 73.43 82.37 -56.32
C ASN A 527 73.72 82.59 -57.81
N ALA A 528 72.93 81.99 -58.70
CA ALA A 528 73.03 82.20 -60.14
C ALA A 528 72.63 83.63 -60.54
N ALA A 529 71.59 84.22 -59.93
CA ALA A 529 71.18 85.60 -60.15
C ALA A 529 72.27 86.60 -59.71
N ILE A 530 72.91 86.35 -58.56
CA ILE A 530 74.06 87.15 -58.07
C ILE A 530 75.23 87.08 -59.07
N GLN A 531 75.61 85.87 -59.50
CA GLN A 531 76.70 85.68 -60.47
C GLN A 531 76.38 86.28 -61.86
N ALA A 532 75.12 86.21 -62.29
CA ALA A 532 74.66 86.84 -63.53
C ALA A 532 74.70 88.38 -63.43
N SER A 533 74.40 88.94 -62.26
CA SER A 533 74.53 90.38 -61.99
C SER A 533 75.99 90.85 -61.97
N LEU A 534 76.90 90.02 -61.45
CA LEU A 534 78.36 90.25 -61.46
C LEU A 534 78.96 90.26 -62.89
N ALA A 535 78.35 89.54 -63.84
CA ALA A 535 78.80 89.46 -65.23
C ALA A 535 78.34 90.63 -66.14
N GLY A 536 77.56 91.59 -65.60
CA GLY A 536 77.13 92.79 -66.34
C GLY A 536 76.20 92.49 -67.54
N GLU A 537 76.35 93.23 -68.65
CA GLU A 537 75.49 93.08 -69.85
C GLU A 537 75.53 91.66 -70.47
N ALA A 538 76.63 90.91 -70.30
CA ALA A 538 76.74 89.54 -70.81
C ALA A 538 75.90 88.52 -70.00
N GLY A 539 75.59 88.81 -68.72
CA GLY A 539 74.83 87.95 -67.82
C GLY A 539 73.32 88.17 -67.82
N ARG A 540 72.83 89.18 -68.55
CA ARG A 540 71.44 89.65 -68.48
C ARG A 540 70.39 88.58 -68.84
N GLY A 541 70.69 87.73 -69.82
CA GLY A 541 69.83 86.59 -70.17
C GLY A 541 69.80 85.50 -69.10
N PHE A 542 70.93 85.26 -68.42
CA PHE A 542 71.03 84.31 -67.31
C PHE A 542 70.33 84.82 -66.04
N ALA A 543 70.37 86.12 -65.77
CA ALA A 543 69.68 86.72 -64.63
C ALA A 543 68.16 86.54 -64.70
N VAL A 544 67.55 86.70 -65.88
CA VAL A 544 66.11 86.49 -66.07
C VAL A 544 65.70 85.04 -65.85
N VAL A 545 66.52 84.08 -66.32
CA VAL A 545 66.27 82.65 -66.08
C VAL A 545 66.43 82.32 -64.60
N ALA A 546 67.42 82.88 -63.93
CA ALA A 546 67.64 82.68 -62.50
C ALA A 546 66.45 83.21 -61.65
N ASP A 547 65.95 84.41 -61.95
CA ASP A 547 64.74 84.96 -61.29
C ASP A 547 63.50 84.08 -61.51
N GLU A 548 63.29 83.55 -62.72
CA GLU A 548 62.14 82.67 -62.99
C GLU A 548 62.27 81.31 -62.28
N VAL A 549 63.49 80.75 -62.18
CA VAL A 549 63.77 79.53 -61.40
C VAL A 549 63.55 79.79 -59.90
N GLN A 550 63.97 80.95 -59.38
CA GLN A 550 63.74 81.35 -57.99
C GLN A 550 62.23 81.44 -57.71
N ARG A 551 61.48 82.12 -58.57
CA ARG A 551 60.01 82.25 -58.43
C ARG A 551 59.30 80.90 -58.53
N LEU A 552 59.78 80.00 -59.38
CA LEU A 552 59.26 78.63 -59.49
C LEU A 552 59.55 77.83 -58.21
N ALA A 553 60.74 77.96 -57.64
CA ALA A 553 61.12 77.32 -56.39
C ALA A 553 60.28 77.82 -55.20
N GLU A 554 60.05 79.13 -55.07
CA GLU A 554 59.16 79.71 -54.06
C GLU A 554 57.70 79.23 -54.21
N ARG A 555 57.20 79.12 -55.45
CA ARG A 555 55.87 78.56 -55.73
C ARG A 555 55.79 77.07 -55.39
N SER A 556 56.83 76.29 -55.71
CA SER A 556 56.92 74.87 -55.34
C SER A 556 56.92 74.71 -53.83
N SER A 557 57.73 75.48 -53.08
CA SER A 557 57.77 75.44 -51.61
C SER A 557 56.42 75.80 -50.97
N SER A 558 55.75 76.84 -51.49
CA SER A 558 54.41 77.20 -51.02
C SER A 558 53.38 76.08 -51.27
N ALA A 559 53.46 75.41 -52.41
CA ALA A 559 52.59 74.28 -52.74
C ALA A 559 52.90 73.04 -51.87
N THR A 560 54.18 72.70 -51.64
CA THR A 560 54.57 71.60 -50.75
C THR A 560 54.09 71.83 -49.33
N ARG A 561 54.20 73.05 -48.78
CA ARG A 561 53.67 73.36 -47.44
C ARG A 561 52.15 73.20 -47.34
N GLN A 562 51.40 73.51 -48.40
CA GLN A 562 49.96 73.24 -48.44
C GLN A 562 49.65 71.73 -48.46
N ILE A 563 50.43 70.95 -49.23
CA ILE A 563 50.30 69.49 -49.26
C ILE A 563 50.69 68.90 -47.90
N GLU A 564 51.76 69.41 -47.26
CA GLU A 564 52.18 68.98 -45.93
C GLU A 564 51.07 69.18 -44.90
N ALA A 565 50.40 70.35 -44.91
CA ALA A 565 49.26 70.61 -44.06
C ALA A 565 48.10 69.62 -44.29
N LEU A 566 47.78 69.31 -45.55
CA LEU A 566 46.77 68.30 -45.91
C LEU A 566 47.16 66.90 -45.42
N VAL A 567 48.42 66.50 -45.60
CA VAL A 567 48.93 65.20 -45.14
C VAL A 567 48.85 65.09 -43.63
N ARG A 568 49.23 66.14 -42.88
CA ARG A 568 49.09 66.17 -41.42
C ARG A 568 47.63 66.03 -40.97
N THR A 569 46.68 66.66 -41.66
CA THR A 569 45.25 66.46 -41.39
C THR A 569 44.83 65.02 -41.65
N ILE A 570 45.23 64.41 -42.76
CA ILE A 570 44.94 63.00 -43.06
C ILE A 570 45.52 62.07 -41.99
N GLN A 571 46.75 62.33 -41.54
CA GLN A 571 47.38 61.57 -40.45
C GLN A 571 46.61 61.70 -39.13
N ALA A 572 46.14 62.90 -38.79
CA ALA A 572 45.32 63.11 -37.60
C ALA A 572 43.98 62.37 -37.69
N ASP A 573 43.27 62.54 -38.81
CA ASP A 573 41.96 61.90 -39.06
C ASP A 573 42.08 60.36 -39.08
N THR A 574 43.13 59.82 -39.69
CA THR A 574 43.38 58.37 -39.71
C THR A 574 43.68 57.82 -38.32
N ASN A 575 44.47 58.54 -37.50
CA ASN A 575 44.74 58.15 -36.12
C ASN A 575 43.45 58.19 -35.26
N GLU A 576 42.64 59.24 -35.40
CA GLU A 576 41.34 59.35 -34.73
C GLU A 576 40.39 58.21 -35.14
N ALA A 577 40.34 57.88 -36.43
CA ALA A 577 39.53 56.78 -36.93
C ALA A 577 39.97 55.42 -36.36
N VAL A 578 41.28 55.17 -36.18
CA VAL A 578 41.78 53.95 -35.52
C VAL A 578 41.33 53.88 -34.06
N ILE A 579 41.45 54.96 -33.30
CA ILE A 579 41.00 55.03 -31.90
C ILE A 579 39.49 54.74 -31.81
N SER A 580 38.70 55.34 -32.71
CA SER A 580 37.25 55.10 -32.79
C SER A 580 36.91 53.63 -33.11
N MET A 581 37.70 52.97 -33.96
CA MET A 581 37.52 51.54 -34.25
C MET A 581 37.88 50.64 -33.07
N GLU A 582 38.92 50.96 -32.30
CA GLU A 582 39.25 50.24 -31.07
C GLU A 582 38.12 50.35 -30.04
N GLN A 583 37.58 51.56 -29.85
CA GLN A 583 36.44 51.78 -28.96
C GLN A 583 35.19 51.03 -29.44
N THR A 584 34.88 51.08 -30.74
CA THR A 584 33.74 50.35 -31.31
C THR A 584 33.92 48.83 -31.17
N THR A 585 35.14 48.32 -31.31
CA THR A 585 35.45 46.90 -31.05
C THR A 585 35.11 46.52 -29.61
N ALA A 586 35.47 47.36 -28.64
CA ALA A 586 35.15 47.12 -27.23
C ALA A 586 33.63 47.13 -26.96
N GLU A 587 32.88 48.04 -27.61
CA GLU A 587 31.41 48.07 -27.54
C GLU A 587 30.78 46.80 -28.13
N VAL A 588 31.25 46.33 -29.28
CA VAL A 588 30.75 45.11 -29.94
C VAL A 588 31.01 43.87 -29.07
N VAL A 589 32.20 43.76 -28.47
CA VAL A 589 32.51 42.66 -27.53
C VAL A 589 31.60 42.71 -26.31
N ARG A 590 31.33 43.90 -25.76
CA ARG A 590 30.37 44.04 -24.65
C ARG A 590 28.96 43.66 -25.07
N GLY A 591 28.52 44.07 -26.27
CA GLY A 591 27.23 43.70 -26.84
C GLY A 591 27.07 42.19 -27.03
N ALA A 592 28.11 41.52 -27.55
CA ALA A 592 28.14 40.07 -27.67
C ALA A 592 28.03 39.37 -26.31
N ARG A 593 28.71 39.89 -25.28
CA ARG A 593 28.62 39.36 -23.91
C ARG A 593 27.22 39.51 -23.31
N LEU A 594 26.59 40.67 -23.46
CA LEU A 594 25.22 40.90 -22.99
C LEU A 594 24.22 39.97 -23.70
N ALA A 595 24.41 39.72 -25.00
CA ALA A 595 23.61 38.76 -25.74
C ALA A 595 23.83 37.33 -25.20
N GLN A 596 25.08 36.93 -24.95
CA GLN A 596 25.41 35.65 -24.32
C GLN A 596 24.70 35.47 -22.98
N ASP A 597 24.75 36.49 -22.11
CA ASP A 597 24.10 36.46 -20.80
C ASP A 597 22.57 36.31 -20.93
N ALA A 598 21.95 36.98 -21.90
CA ALA A 598 20.53 36.79 -22.21
C ALA A 598 20.20 35.37 -22.69
N GLY A 599 21.10 34.73 -23.44
CA GLY A 599 20.97 33.32 -23.84
C GLY A 599 21.01 32.36 -22.65
N VAL A 600 21.91 32.60 -21.68
CA VAL A 600 21.95 31.81 -20.44
C VAL A 600 20.63 31.93 -19.66
N ALA A 601 20.09 33.14 -19.53
CA ALA A 601 18.80 33.34 -18.86
C ALA A 601 17.62 32.63 -19.57
N LEU A 602 17.65 32.59 -20.91
CA LEU A 602 16.63 31.86 -21.68
C LEU A 602 16.77 30.34 -21.54
N ALA A 603 17.99 29.80 -21.46
CA ALA A 603 18.22 28.39 -21.16
C ALA A 603 17.74 28.02 -19.73
N GLU A 604 17.89 28.93 -18.76
CA GLU A 604 17.33 28.74 -17.42
C GLU A 604 15.79 28.71 -17.44
N ILE A 605 15.15 29.62 -18.20
CA ILE A 605 13.69 29.62 -18.39
C ILE A 605 13.21 28.32 -19.04
N GLU A 606 13.95 27.79 -20.01
CA GLU A 606 13.67 26.50 -20.63
C GLU A 606 13.70 25.37 -19.58
N GLY A 607 14.76 25.27 -18.79
CA GLY A 607 14.88 24.26 -17.73
C GLY A 607 13.78 24.36 -16.67
N VAL A 608 13.47 25.57 -16.20
CA VAL A 608 12.37 25.80 -15.24
C VAL A 608 11.01 25.44 -15.84
N SER A 609 10.78 25.76 -17.12
CA SER A 609 9.52 25.44 -17.80
C SER A 609 9.35 23.93 -18.01
N GLN A 610 10.45 23.21 -18.29
CA GLN A 610 10.43 21.75 -18.38
C GLN A 610 10.10 21.11 -17.03
N ASN A 611 10.76 21.54 -15.95
CA ASN A 611 10.46 21.08 -14.59
C ASN A 611 9.00 21.37 -14.20
N LEU A 612 8.46 22.51 -14.62
CA LEU A 612 7.07 22.86 -14.40
C LEU A 612 6.12 21.88 -15.11
N ALA A 613 6.42 21.49 -16.35
CA ALA A 613 5.64 20.49 -17.09
C ALA A 613 5.62 19.13 -16.36
N ASP A 614 6.76 18.68 -15.85
CA ASP A 614 6.87 17.41 -15.11
C ASP A 614 6.09 17.44 -13.79
N LEU A 615 6.12 18.57 -13.07
CA LEU A 615 5.34 18.77 -11.86
C LEU A 615 3.84 18.73 -12.16
N ILE A 616 3.42 19.32 -13.28
CA ILE A 616 2.02 19.33 -13.70
C ILE A 616 1.54 17.93 -14.10
N HIS A 617 2.39 17.12 -14.72
CA HIS A 617 2.11 15.69 -14.95
C HIS A 617 1.88 14.97 -13.62
N SER A 618 2.75 15.20 -12.63
CA SER A 618 2.60 14.61 -11.30
C SER A 618 1.30 15.04 -10.60
N ILE A 619 0.87 16.31 -10.75
CA ILE A 619 -0.42 16.81 -10.25
C ILE A 619 -1.58 16.09 -10.94
N SER A 620 -1.48 15.87 -12.25
CA SER A 620 -2.52 15.18 -13.04
C SER A 620 -2.67 13.72 -12.60
N ASP A 621 -1.56 13.02 -12.36
CA ASP A 621 -1.56 11.65 -11.85
C ASP A 621 -2.14 11.58 -10.43
N ALA A 622 -1.76 12.52 -9.57
CA ALA A 622 -2.30 12.62 -8.21
C ALA A 622 -3.81 12.89 -8.22
N ALA A 623 -4.28 13.79 -9.08
CA ALA A 623 -5.71 14.08 -9.25
C ALA A 623 -6.47 12.82 -9.72
N GLN A 624 -5.92 12.05 -10.66
CA GLN A 624 -6.52 10.80 -11.14
C GLN A 624 -6.64 9.75 -10.02
N LEU A 625 -5.61 9.60 -9.19
CA LEU A 625 -5.63 8.72 -8.03
C LEU A 625 -6.67 9.17 -7.00
N GLN A 626 -6.79 10.48 -6.79
CA GLN A 626 -7.73 11.06 -5.83
C GLN A 626 -9.18 10.88 -6.30
N THR A 627 -9.46 11.01 -7.60
CA THR A 627 -10.78 10.67 -8.19
C THR A 627 -11.15 9.21 -7.95
N SER A 628 -10.21 8.27 -8.16
CA SER A 628 -10.45 6.85 -7.89
C SER A 628 -10.74 6.60 -6.41
N SER A 629 -10.01 7.26 -5.52
CA SER A 629 -10.21 7.16 -4.07
C SER A 629 -11.56 7.72 -3.64
N ALA A 630 -11.96 8.88 -4.17
CA ALA A 630 -13.27 9.46 -3.94
C ALA A 630 -14.41 8.56 -4.42
N GLY A 631 -14.24 7.90 -5.58
CA GLY A 631 -15.17 6.88 -6.07
C GLY A 631 -15.34 5.70 -5.11
N GLN A 632 -14.25 5.21 -4.51
CA GLN A 632 -14.30 4.14 -3.51
C GLN A 632 -14.95 4.60 -2.19
N ILE A 633 -14.72 5.84 -1.76
CA ILE A 633 -15.38 6.43 -0.59
C ILE A 633 -16.89 6.54 -0.84
N SER A 634 -17.29 7.04 -2.01
CA SER A 634 -18.71 7.13 -2.42
C SER A 634 -19.39 5.76 -2.39
N HIS A 635 -18.75 4.72 -2.94
CA HIS A 635 -19.26 3.35 -2.85
C HIS A 635 -19.39 2.87 -1.41
N THR A 636 -18.38 3.15 -0.57
CA THR A 636 -18.40 2.79 0.85
C THR A 636 -19.54 3.49 1.58
N MET A 637 -19.80 4.77 1.32
CA MET A 637 -20.92 5.51 1.89
C MET A 637 -22.27 4.90 1.51
N ALA A 638 -22.43 4.48 0.25
CA ALA A 638 -23.65 3.79 -0.20
C ALA A 638 -23.87 2.46 0.55
N VAL A 639 -22.81 1.68 0.77
CA VAL A 639 -22.88 0.43 1.56
C VAL A 639 -23.23 0.73 3.02
N ILE A 640 -22.61 1.73 3.63
CA ILE A 640 -22.94 2.11 5.02
C ILE A 640 -24.39 2.58 5.10
N GLN A 641 -24.88 3.37 4.14
CA GLN A 641 -26.28 3.81 4.09
C GLN A 641 -27.25 2.62 4.07
N GLN A 642 -26.94 1.58 3.27
CA GLN A 642 -27.72 0.35 3.24
C GLN A 642 -27.72 -0.39 4.58
N ILE A 643 -26.56 -0.51 5.22
CA ILE A 643 -26.43 -1.15 6.54
C ILE A 643 -27.20 -0.36 7.61
N THR A 644 -27.13 0.98 7.57
CA THR A 644 -27.87 1.87 8.48
C THR A 644 -29.37 1.72 8.29
N ALA A 645 -29.86 1.63 7.04
CA ALA A 645 -31.27 1.36 6.76
C ALA A 645 -31.71 -0.02 7.30
N GLN A 646 -30.90 -1.06 7.09
CA GLN A 646 -31.17 -2.40 7.63
C GLN A 646 -31.16 -2.42 9.16
N THR A 647 -30.25 -1.67 9.79
CA THR A 647 -30.14 -1.57 11.26
C THR A 647 -31.36 -0.86 11.85
N SER A 648 -31.82 0.22 11.21
CA SER A 648 -33.05 0.93 11.58
C SER A 648 -34.27 0.00 11.48
N ALA A 649 -34.41 -0.71 10.35
CA ALA A 649 -35.49 -1.67 10.15
C ALA A 649 -35.45 -2.83 11.17
N GLY A 650 -34.26 -3.40 11.43
CA GLY A 650 -34.06 -4.45 12.42
C GLY A 650 -34.35 -4.00 13.85
N SER A 651 -34.01 -2.76 14.19
CA SER A 651 -34.35 -2.14 15.49
C SER A 651 -35.86 -1.98 15.64
N GLY A 652 -36.55 -1.58 14.56
CA GLY A 652 -38.02 -1.55 14.50
C GLY A 652 -38.66 -2.91 14.76
N ALA A 653 -38.20 -3.94 14.04
CA ALA A 653 -38.67 -5.32 14.19
C ALA A 653 -38.38 -5.89 15.61
N THR A 654 -37.25 -5.52 16.19
CA THR A 654 -36.90 -5.87 17.58
C THR A 654 -37.88 -5.21 18.55
N ALA A 655 -38.17 -3.92 18.37
CA ALA A 655 -39.14 -3.21 19.21
C ALA A 655 -40.57 -3.80 19.10
N ASP A 656 -40.97 -4.30 17.93
CA ASP A 656 -42.22 -5.04 17.73
C ASP A 656 -42.22 -6.39 18.47
N SER A 657 -41.15 -7.16 18.33
CA SER A 657 -41.00 -8.48 18.98
C SER A 657 -41.00 -8.35 20.51
N ILE A 658 -40.32 -7.32 21.03
CA ILE A 658 -40.29 -7.00 22.45
C ILE A 658 -41.68 -6.57 22.96
N ARG A 659 -42.48 -5.85 22.14
CA ARG A 659 -43.89 -5.58 22.47
C ARG A 659 -44.72 -6.86 22.58
N HIS A 660 -44.41 -7.90 21.80
CA HIS A 660 -45.07 -9.20 21.93
C HIS A 660 -44.64 -9.93 23.22
N LEU A 661 -43.35 -9.93 23.53
CA LEU A 661 -42.82 -10.48 24.79
C LEU A 661 -43.42 -9.80 26.03
N ALA A 662 -43.59 -8.47 25.99
CA ALA A 662 -44.26 -7.72 27.05
C ALA A 662 -45.68 -8.24 27.31
N ARG A 663 -46.45 -8.53 26.25
CA ARG A 663 -47.80 -9.10 26.35
C ARG A 663 -47.77 -10.50 26.94
N MET A 664 -46.88 -11.37 26.46
CA MET A 664 -46.76 -12.74 27.00
C MET A 664 -46.37 -12.74 28.49
N ALA A 665 -45.45 -11.88 28.91
CA ALA A 665 -45.10 -11.74 30.33
C ALA A 665 -46.29 -11.26 31.18
N SER A 666 -47.11 -10.34 30.65
CA SER A 666 -48.34 -9.88 31.28
C SER A 666 -49.39 -11.01 31.38
N GLU A 667 -49.55 -11.81 30.32
CA GLU A 667 -50.46 -12.96 30.27
C GLU A 667 -50.01 -14.08 31.23
N MET A 668 -48.71 -14.35 31.33
CA MET A 668 -48.15 -15.27 32.32
C MET A 668 -48.45 -14.81 33.75
N ARG A 669 -48.20 -13.53 34.04
CA ARG A 669 -48.51 -12.94 35.35
C ARG A 669 -50.00 -13.04 35.68
N ARG A 670 -50.87 -12.81 34.69
CA ARG A 670 -52.33 -12.95 34.85
C ARG A 670 -52.77 -14.41 35.03
N SER A 671 -52.07 -15.36 34.41
CA SER A 671 -52.38 -16.80 34.55
C SER A 671 -52.06 -17.33 35.94
N VAL A 672 -51.09 -16.73 36.63
CA VAL A 672 -50.74 -17.09 38.01
C VAL A 672 -51.40 -16.21 39.08
N SER A 673 -52.02 -15.08 38.71
CA SER A 673 -52.68 -14.18 39.68
C SER A 673 -53.98 -14.75 40.27
N GLY A 674 -54.50 -15.84 39.71
CA GLY A 674 -55.62 -16.59 40.30
C GLY A 674 -55.22 -17.42 41.52
N PHE A 675 -53.92 -17.59 41.77
CA PHE A 675 -53.43 -18.32 42.93
C PHE A 675 -53.11 -17.35 44.09
N THR A 676 -53.71 -17.57 45.25
CA THR A 676 -53.49 -16.75 46.45
C THR A 676 -52.29 -17.29 47.22
N LEU A 677 -51.20 -16.52 47.28
CA LEU A 677 -50.02 -16.87 48.07
C LEU A 677 -50.13 -16.33 49.51
N PRO A 678 -49.54 -17.00 50.51
CA PRO A 678 -49.49 -16.48 51.86
C PRO A 678 -48.67 -15.17 51.91
N PRO A 679 -49.00 -14.24 52.82
CA PRO A 679 -48.22 -13.01 52.97
C PRO A 679 -46.76 -13.36 53.27
N PRO A 680 -45.79 -12.61 52.71
CA PRO A 680 -44.38 -12.86 52.97
C PRO A 680 -44.14 -12.81 54.49
N ALA A 681 -43.54 -13.88 55.04
CA ALA A 681 -43.19 -13.94 56.45
C ALA A 681 -42.29 -12.73 56.78
N GLU A 682 -42.65 -11.96 57.82
CA GLU A 682 -41.80 -10.88 58.29
C GLU A 682 -40.40 -11.43 58.61
N PRO A 683 -39.33 -10.77 58.13
CA PRO A 683 -37.98 -11.19 58.45
C PRO A 683 -37.79 -11.10 59.97
N LYS A 684 -37.39 -12.20 60.59
CA LYS A 684 -36.94 -12.21 61.99
C LYS A 684 -35.64 -11.45 62.17
#